data_AF-A0A8H7DGZ8-F1
#
_entry.id   AF-A0A8H7DGZ8-F1
#
_cell.length_a   1.000
_cell.length_b   1.000
_cell.length_c   1.000
_cell.angle_alpha   90.00
_cell.angle_beta   90.00
_cell.angle_gamma   90.00
#
_symmetry.space_group_name_H-M   'P 1'
#
loop_
_entity.id
_entity.type
_entity.pdbx_description
1 polymer ?
#
loop_
_entity_poly.entity_id
_entity_poly.type
_entity_poly.pdbx_seq_one_letter_code
_entity_poly.pdbx_strand_id
1 'polypeptide(L)'
;MFPDVRMMNNYINGIEILHRAVALEAIHDSAESHPQPRCHPETRTVMLEDLRQWALDPDPETTILWLFGPAGAGKSAIMQTLARQLQDVGRLGGCFFFKRGHATRGNAKTLFATIAYQLALAVPWLRPTISQSVEEDPSVVARSITTQMRKLISHPSRSHRHRDAVVIIIDGLDECEGHSVQEEILEAIRRSSKHSIPFRFIIASRPEPHIRHVFDSQSYSERYRAFNVEQSFHDVRKYFSDEFLRIHREHCTMAKIPLPWPLPQVLAELVRKSSGHFIYPVTIIKFIDDKNYRPTQRLAMVLGNSSQGSPFGALDQLYMDILGSAPRQSELVPILCAIANFHLTAVEIDRLFEFAEGETRLLLRGLHSVLQVPSEDNQYISTHHASFLDFLNDHSRSNNFYIGSLDHQMHLAQSFLRLCADRNLPQDLFTIYGPRRPRQHLIPFLTSLPPSIELCLLIARMEPDHIFTLDSADFEDMLSWLKRIPSVSQDLIELWEDYVYMASTQPFSDTWLVNHINSPSSELCQVLVALELLPYSFCSIPHLLDITWDELRTIICSVRPSIVDTGYRARSREILQAIIPWETQRWIYRDIALKCIRRIVNPEDHRGIGIKFDEWYLLAEVLKHCLPCNTLYREFQCIPRSMITSYFEDGPSWCHDSIAKPISQWLESFGDPTLELIVFWKQEILPLVAPRRRAANWDT
;
A
#
# COMPACT_ATOMS: atom_id res chain seq x y z
N MET A 1 -12.56 -24.17 -48.48
CA MET A 1 -13.52 -23.14 -48.04
C MET A 1 -13.50 -23.19 -46.52
N PHE A 2 -12.76 -22.27 -45.91
CA PHE A 2 -12.59 -22.19 -44.46
C PHE A 2 -13.92 -21.76 -43.81
N PRO A 3 -14.28 -22.28 -42.63
CA PRO A 3 -15.42 -21.79 -41.87
C PRO A 3 -15.10 -20.43 -41.25
N ASP A 4 -16.10 -19.56 -41.28
CA ASP A 4 -16.10 -18.19 -40.77
C ASP A 4 -15.33 -18.00 -39.46
N VAL A 5 -14.39 -17.07 -39.51
CA VAL A 5 -13.76 -16.44 -38.35
C VAL A 5 -14.87 -15.77 -37.55
N ARG A 6 -15.32 -16.44 -36.48
CA ARG A 6 -16.06 -15.79 -35.40
C ARG A 6 -15.18 -14.66 -34.87
N MET A 7 -15.57 -13.42 -35.15
CA MET A 7 -15.14 -12.24 -34.43
C MET A 7 -15.49 -12.45 -32.95
N MET A 8 -14.55 -12.99 -32.17
CA MET A 8 -14.53 -12.83 -30.72
C MET A 8 -14.22 -11.35 -30.44
N ASN A 9 -15.23 -10.50 -30.55
CA ASN A 9 -15.19 -9.21 -29.87
C ASN A 9 -15.11 -9.53 -28.37
N ASN A 10 -13.97 -9.26 -27.75
CA ASN A 10 -13.85 -9.10 -26.31
C ASN A 10 -14.78 -7.94 -25.93
N TYR A 11 -16.05 -8.22 -25.65
CA TYR A 11 -16.97 -7.24 -25.08
C TYR A 11 -16.43 -6.88 -23.70
N ILE A 12 -15.86 -5.69 -23.62
CA ILE A 12 -15.51 -5.06 -22.35
C ILE A 12 -16.81 -4.94 -21.56
N ASN A 13 -16.89 -5.58 -20.39
CA ASN A 13 -18.04 -5.49 -19.51
C ASN A 13 -17.79 -4.36 -18.50
N GLY A 14 -18.57 -3.28 -18.59
CA GLY A 14 -18.39 -2.11 -17.72
C GLY A 14 -18.51 -2.43 -16.23
N ILE A 15 -19.37 -3.39 -15.87
CA ILE A 15 -19.53 -3.82 -14.48
C ILE A 15 -18.29 -4.57 -13.97
N GLU A 16 -17.60 -5.34 -14.82
CA GLU A 16 -16.36 -6.02 -14.44
C GLU A 16 -15.20 -5.04 -14.22
N ILE A 17 -15.08 -4.01 -15.06
CA ILE A 17 -14.12 -2.93 -14.83
C ILE A 17 -14.41 -2.24 -13.50
N LEU A 18 -15.68 -1.90 -13.27
CA LEU A 18 -16.10 -1.22 -12.05
C LEU A 18 -15.78 -2.06 -10.82
N HIS A 19 -16.06 -3.36 -10.84
CA HIS A 19 -15.75 -4.30 -9.76
C HIS A 19 -14.26 -4.36 -9.40
N ARG A 20 -13.35 -4.14 -10.35
CA ARG A 20 -11.90 -4.12 -10.06
C ARG A 20 -11.44 -2.85 -9.34
N ALA A 21 -12.28 -1.82 -9.30
CA ALA A 21 -11.97 -0.51 -8.71
C ALA A 21 -12.74 -0.21 -7.42
N VAL A 22 -13.52 -1.17 -6.89
CA VAL A 22 -14.31 -0.98 -5.66
C VAL A 22 -13.53 -1.36 -4.40
N ALA A 23 -13.94 -0.76 -3.28
CA ALA A 23 -13.53 -1.13 -1.93
C ALA A 23 -14.65 -1.97 -1.28
N LEU A 24 -14.62 -3.30 -1.43
CA LEU A 24 -15.69 -4.19 -0.92
C LEU A 24 -15.78 -4.15 0.61
N GLU A 25 -14.65 -3.95 1.27
CA GLU A 25 -14.49 -3.77 2.71
C GLU A 25 -15.19 -2.52 3.26
N ALA A 26 -15.50 -1.53 2.40
CA ALA A 26 -16.21 -0.31 2.77
C ALA A 26 -17.74 -0.50 2.84
N ILE A 27 -18.27 -1.64 2.39
CA ILE A 27 -19.70 -1.94 2.34
C ILE A 27 -20.18 -2.40 3.73
N HIS A 28 -21.44 -2.14 4.07
CA HIS A 28 -21.99 -2.41 5.39
C HIS A 28 -21.89 -3.90 5.74
N ASP A 29 -22.09 -4.83 4.81
CA ASP A 29 -22.06 -6.29 5.01
C ASP A 29 -20.71 -6.98 4.72
N SER A 30 -19.62 -6.22 4.72
CA SER A 30 -18.29 -6.76 4.43
C SER A 30 -17.75 -7.70 5.52
N ALA A 31 -17.09 -8.79 5.08
CA ALA A 31 -16.44 -9.79 5.94
C ALA A 31 -15.48 -9.16 6.98
N GLU A 32 -14.71 -8.16 6.55
CA GLU A 32 -13.73 -7.45 7.39
C GLU A 32 -14.37 -6.58 8.47
N SER A 33 -15.64 -6.21 8.31
CA SER A 33 -16.37 -5.42 9.31
C SER A 33 -17.08 -6.30 10.35
N HIS A 34 -16.92 -7.63 10.34
CA HIS A 34 -17.62 -8.51 11.30
C HIS A 34 -16.93 -8.63 12.68
N PRO A 35 -17.70 -8.59 13.78
CA PRO A 35 -19.10 -8.17 13.85
C PRO A 35 -19.25 -6.66 13.66
N GLN A 36 -20.19 -6.24 12.80
CA GLN A 36 -20.39 -4.82 12.52
C GLN A 36 -20.87 -4.08 13.76
N PRO A 37 -20.42 -2.83 13.98
CA PRO A 37 -20.99 -1.99 15.02
C PRO A 37 -22.47 -1.80 14.70
N ARG A 38 -23.34 -2.18 15.63
CA ARG A 38 -24.79 -1.99 15.53
C ARG A 38 -25.28 -1.30 16.80
N CYS A 39 -26.37 -0.56 16.68
CA CYS A 39 -27.09 -0.12 17.87
C CYS A 39 -27.46 -1.34 18.71
N HIS A 40 -27.17 -1.27 20.01
CA HIS A 40 -27.63 -2.26 20.97
C HIS A 40 -29.15 -2.35 20.94
N PRO A 41 -29.77 -3.54 21.09
CA PRO A 41 -31.22 -3.67 21.08
C PRO A 41 -31.91 -2.65 21.99
N GLU A 42 -32.97 -2.04 21.46
CA GLU A 42 -33.80 -1.04 22.15
C GLU A 42 -33.05 0.23 22.59
N THR A 43 -31.87 0.52 22.03
CA THR A 43 -31.19 1.82 22.18
C THR A 43 -31.32 2.65 20.91
N ARG A 44 -31.25 3.99 21.04
CA ARG A 44 -31.32 4.94 19.90
C ARG A 44 -32.56 4.77 19.00
N THR A 45 -33.62 4.16 19.51
CA THR A 45 -34.82 3.77 18.74
C THR A 45 -35.53 4.97 18.12
N VAL A 46 -35.72 6.05 18.90
CA VAL A 46 -36.36 7.29 18.41
C VAL A 46 -35.59 7.90 17.24
N MET A 47 -34.26 8.02 17.38
CA MET A 47 -33.40 8.56 16.32
C MET A 47 -33.40 7.69 15.07
N LEU A 48 -33.32 6.36 15.22
CA LEU A 48 -33.40 5.43 14.09
C LEU A 48 -34.74 5.57 13.35
N GLU A 49 -35.84 5.74 14.08
CA GLU A 49 -37.16 5.96 13.49
C GLU A 49 -37.23 7.29 12.74
N ASP A 50 -36.74 8.40 13.31
CA ASP A 50 -36.71 9.70 12.62
C ASP A 50 -35.89 9.65 11.32
N LEU A 51 -34.72 9.00 11.37
CA LEU A 51 -33.87 8.82 10.18
C LEU A 51 -34.55 7.95 9.13
N ARG A 52 -35.22 6.87 9.55
CA ARG A 52 -35.98 5.99 8.67
C ARG A 52 -37.15 6.72 8.03
N GLN A 53 -37.89 7.52 8.78
CA GLN A 53 -39.00 8.32 8.27
C GLN A 53 -38.52 9.29 7.20
N TRP A 54 -37.44 10.04 7.46
CA TRP A 54 -36.84 10.92 6.45
C TRP A 54 -36.36 10.15 5.20
N ALA A 55 -35.74 8.99 5.40
CA ALA A 55 -35.20 8.16 4.32
C ALA A 55 -36.31 7.61 3.40
N LEU A 56 -37.48 7.32 3.95
CA LEU A 56 -38.60 6.67 3.26
C LEU A 56 -39.73 7.62 2.86
N ASP A 57 -39.71 8.87 3.33
CA ASP A 57 -40.69 9.91 3.01
C ASP A 57 -40.94 10.00 1.49
N PRO A 58 -42.17 9.89 0.96
CA PRO A 58 -42.40 10.04 -0.48
C PRO A 58 -42.12 11.45 -1.01
N ASP A 59 -42.20 12.49 -0.18
CA ASP A 59 -42.06 13.91 -0.58
C ASP A 59 -41.16 14.68 0.41
N PRO A 60 -39.85 14.41 0.42
CA PRO A 60 -38.96 14.98 1.41
C PRO A 60 -38.66 16.45 1.08
N GLU A 61 -38.61 17.29 2.11
CA GLU A 61 -38.17 18.69 1.97
C GLU A 61 -36.71 18.79 1.50
N THR A 62 -35.88 17.78 1.82
CA THR A 62 -34.44 17.77 1.58
C THR A 62 -33.94 16.45 0.99
N THR A 63 -32.84 16.51 0.23
CA THR A 63 -32.24 15.31 -0.41
C THR A 63 -30.96 14.83 0.28
N ILE A 64 -30.44 15.63 1.21
CA ILE A 64 -29.24 15.35 1.99
C ILE A 64 -29.63 15.37 3.47
N LEU A 65 -29.14 14.40 4.23
CA LEU A 65 -29.20 14.39 5.69
C LEU A 65 -27.78 14.32 6.23
N TRP A 66 -27.45 15.21 7.14
CA TRP A 66 -26.17 15.22 7.83
C TRP A 66 -26.35 14.78 9.28
N LEU A 67 -25.87 13.58 9.61
CA LEU A 67 -25.84 13.03 10.95
C LEU A 67 -24.50 13.38 11.61
N PHE A 68 -24.47 14.40 12.46
CA PHE A 68 -23.25 14.87 13.09
C PHE A 68 -23.21 14.59 14.58
N GLY A 69 -22.01 14.51 15.13
CA GLY A 69 -21.83 14.31 16.57
C GLY A 69 -20.37 14.04 16.91
N PRO A 70 -20.01 14.08 18.20
CA PRO A 70 -18.64 13.86 18.63
C PRO A 70 -18.16 12.43 18.35
N ALA A 71 -16.86 12.23 18.46
CA ALA A 71 -16.24 10.91 18.45
C ALA A 71 -16.90 10.03 19.54
N GLY A 72 -17.22 8.77 19.22
CA GLY A 72 -17.77 7.85 20.22
C GLY A 72 -19.25 8.03 20.57
N ALA A 73 -19.97 8.91 19.86
CA ALA A 73 -21.41 9.11 20.04
C ALA A 73 -22.28 7.93 19.54
N GLY A 74 -21.70 7.06 18.70
CA GLY A 74 -22.38 5.90 18.09
C GLY A 74 -22.86 6.11 16.66
N LYS A 75 -22.37 7.13 15.93
CA LYS A 75 -22.77 7.43 14.55
C LYS A 75 -22.67 6.21 13.61
N SER A 76 -21.51 5.56 13.55
CA SER A 76 -21.31 4.38 12.69
C SER A 76 -22.24 3.23 13.04
N ALA A 77 -22.54 3.03 14.33
CA ALA A 77 -23.50 2.01 14.77
C ALA A 77 -24.95 2.32 14.32
N ILE A 78 -25.34 3.59 14.35
CA ILE A 78 -26.62 4.08 13.82
C ILE A 78 -26.67 3.87 12.30
N MET A 79 -25.62 4.29 11.58
CA MET A 79 -25.54 4.19 10.12
C MET A 79 -25.57 2.73 9.64
N GLN A 80 -24.88 1.83 10.32
CA GLN A 80 -24.90 0.38 10.05
C GLN A 80 -26.28 -0.25 10.31
N THR A 81 -26.93 0.11 11.43
CA THR A 81 -28.29 -0.37 11.72
C THR A 81 -29.28 0.14 10.68
N LEU A 82 -29.20 1.42 10.31
CA LEU A 82 -30.06 2.02 9.29
C LEU A 82 -29.82 1.42 7.90
N ALA A 83 -28.57 1.17 7.51
CA ALA A 83 -28.23 0.53 6.24
C ALA A 83 -28.93 -0.82 6.10
N ARG A 84 -28.90 -1.66 7.14
CA ARG A 84 -29.61 -2.94 7.15
C ARG A 84 -31.13 -2.75 7.05
N GLN A 85 -31.71 -1.87 7.86
CA GLN A 85 -33.15 -1.61 7.80
C GLN A 85 -33.61 -1.15 6.41
N LEU A 86 -32.79 -0.35 5.71
CA LEU A 86 -33.06 0.10 4.35
C LEU A 86 -32.82 -1.00 3.30
N GLN A 87 -31.85 -1.88 3.52
CA GLN A 87 -31.62 -3.06 2.67
C GLN A 87 -32.80 -4.03 2.75
N ASP A 88 -33.31 -4.29 3.96
CA ASP A 88 -34.44 -5.20 4.21
C ASP A 88 -35.73 -4.76 3.50
N VAL A 89 -35.91 -3.44 3.31
CA VAL A 89 -37.06 -2.87 2.58
C VAL A 89 -36.73 -2.51 1.12
N GLY A 90 -35.56 -2.88 0.61
CA GLY A 90 -35.15 -2.65 -0.78
C GLY A 90 -34.93 -1.18 -1.16
N ARG A 91 -34.59 -0.32 -0.20
CA ARG A 91 -34.39 1.13 -0.41
C ARG A 91 -32.94 1.58 -0.25
N LEU A 92 -32.03 0.70 0.18
CA LEU A 92 -30.59 0.98 0.17
C LEU A 92 -30.04 0.85 -1.26
N GLY A 93 -29.55 1.96 -1.82
CA GLY A 93 -28.89 1.98 -3.12
C GLY A 93 -27.38 1.70 -3.04
N GLY A 94 -26.75 2.03 -1.91
CA GLY A 94 -25.36 1.72 -1.63
C GLY A 94 -24.87 2.40 -0.35
N CYS A 95 -23.71 1.96 0.14
CA CYS A 95 -23.09 2.55 1.31
C CYS A 95 -21.56 2.57 1.21
N PHE A 96 -20.92 3.49 1.94
CA PHE A 96 -19.47 3.55 2.08
C PHE A 96 -19.11 3.99 3.49
N PHE A 97 -18.38 3.14 4.22
CA PHE A 97 -17.92 3.40 5.57
C PHE A 97 -16.43 3.71 5.56
N PHE A 98 -16.10 5.00 5.62
CA PHE A 98 -14.71 5.45 5.74
C PHE A 98 -14.07 4.88 7.01
N LYS A 99 -12.75 4.66 6.95
CA LYS A 99 -11.93 4.26 8.09
C LYS A 99 -10.56 4.88 7.95
N ARG A 100 -10.18 5.74 8.90
CA ARG A 100 -8.91 6.49 8.84
C ARG A 100 -7.71 5.53 8.73
N GLY A 101 -6.76 5.89 7.86
CA GLY A 101 -5.54 5.12 7.55
C GLY A 101 -5.77 3.95 6.58
N HIS A 102 -6.94 3.30 6.60
CA HIS A 102 -7.17 2.11 5.79
C HIS A 102 -6.94 2.39 4.29
N ALA A 103 -6.07 1.64 3.61
CA ALA A 103 -5.59 1.97 2.25
C ALA A 103 -6.69 2.31 1.23
N THR A 104 -7.83 1.61 1.31
CA THR A 104 -8.97 1.76 0.40
C THR A 104 -10.19 2.45 1.01
N ARG A 105 -10.29 2.52 2.34
CA ARG A 105 -11.42 3.13 3.07
C ARG A 105 -11.08 4.48 3.67
N GLY A 106 -9.81 4.87 3.72
CA GLY A 106 -9.34 6.19 4.12
C GLY A 106 -9.27 7.17 2.95
N ASN A 107 -9.30 6.67 1.71
CA ASN A 107 -9.20 7.47 0.50
C ASN A 107 -10.51 7.52 -0.28
N ALA A 108 -10.89 8.72 -0.74
CA ALA A 108 -12.07 8.97 -1.55
C ALA A 108 -12.02 8.41 -2.99
N LYS A 109 -10.84 8.01 -3.50
CA LYS A 109 -10.66 7.54 -4.90
C LYS A 109 -11.61 6.40 -5.29
N THR A 110 -11.95 5.52 -4.36
CA THR A 110 -12.81 4.34 -4.57
C THR A 110 -14.28 4.61 -4.22
N LEU A 111 -14.61 5.76 -3.60
CA LEU A 111 -15.93 6.05 -3.05
C LEU A 111 -17.04 5.89 -4.10
N PHE A 112 -17.00 6.70 -5.16
CA PHE A 112 -18.10 6.75 -6.12
C PHE A 112 -18.09 5.57 -7.10
N ALA A 113 -16.94 4.97 -7.38
CA ALA A 113 -16.88 3.69 -8.07
C ALA A 113 -17.59 2.57 -7.28
N THR A 114 -17.34 2.50 -5.96
CA THR A 114 -17.96 1.52 -5.06
C THR A 114 -19.46 1.73 -4.91
N ILE A 115 -19.91 2.99 -4.80
CA ILE A 115 -21.34 3.32 -4.78
C ILE A 115 -22.01 2.99 -6.12
N ALA A 116 -21.39 3.33 -7.25
CA ALA A 116 -21.94 3.02 -8.57
C ALA A 116 -22.08 1.51 -8.80
N TYR A 117 -21.12 0.72 -8.32
CA TYR A 117 -21.20 -0.74 -8.38
C TYR A 117 -22.38 -1.26 -7.56
N GLN A 118 -22.54 -0.81 -6.31
CA GLN A 118 -23.68 -1.18 -5.48
C GLN A 118 -25.01 -0.77 -6.12
N LEU A 119 -25.11 0.43 -6.70
CA LEU A 119 -26.30 0.88 -7.42
C LEU A 119 -26.62 -0.02 -8.62
N ALA A 120 -25.61 -0.43 -9.39
CA ALA A 120 -25.79 -1.34 -10.52
C ALA A 120 -26.24 -2.76 -10.11
N LEU A 121 -26.04 -3.15 -8.84
CA LEU A 121 -26.54 -4.41 -8.29
C LEU A 121 -27.94 -4.24 -7.66
N ALA A 122 -28.13 -3.20 -6.85
CA ALA A 122 -29.35 -2.97 -6.08
C ALA A 122 -30.50 -2.37 -6.91
N VAL A 123 -30.17 -1.68 -8.02
CA VAL A 123 -31.13 -0.91 -8.81
C VAL A 123 -31.09 -1.37 -10.27
N PRO A 124 -31.93 -2.35 -10.66
CA PRO A 124 -31.82 -3.01 -11.97
C PRO A 124 -31.85 -2.07 -13.19
N TRP A 125 -32.60 -0.97 -13.10
CA TRP A 125 -32.73 0.00 -14.20
C TRP A 125 -31.51 0.93 -14.36
N LEU A 126 -30.62 1.04 -13.36
CA LEU A 126 -29.35 1.77 -13.46
C LEU A 126 -28.23 0.92 -14.06
N ARG A 127 -28.31 -0.40 -13.91
CA ARG A 127 -27.23 -1.30 -14.34
C ARG A 127 -26.77 -1.07 -15.78
N PRO A 128 -27.66 -0.96 -16.79
CA PRO A 128 -27.22 -0.80 -18.18
C PRO A 128 -26.54 0.54 -18.42
N THR A 129 -27.07 1.64 -17.85
CA THR A 129 -26.53 3.00 -18.06
C THR A 129 -25.21 3.21 -17.34
N ILE A 130 -25.03 2.61 -16.16
CA ILE A 130 -23.74 2.59 -15.46
C ILE A 130 -22.72 1.75 -16.25
N SER A 131 -23.10 0.54 -16.71
CA SER A 131 -22.20 -0.32 -17.51
C SER A 131 -21.73 0.40 -18.76
N GLN A 132 -22.66 0.98 -19.52
CA GLN A 132 -22.35 1.73 -20.73
C GLN A 132 -21.40 2.92 -20.46
N SER A 133 -21.61 3.65 -19.36
CA SER A 133 -20.75 4.79 -19.00
C SER A 133 -19.29 4.37 -18.75
N VAL A 134 -19.07 3.16 -18.24
CA VAL A 134 -17.73 2.59 -18.00
C VAL A 134 -17.15 1.97 -19.27
N GLU A 135 -17.99 1.36 -20.12
CA GLU A 135 -17.58 0.81 -21.41
C GLU A 135 -17.10 1.90 -22.38
N GLU A 136 -17.77 3.06 -22.37
CA GLU A 136 -17.40 4.23 -23.18
C GLU A 136 -16.14 4.93 -22.68
N ASP A 137 -15.89 4.93 -21.36
CA ASP A 137 -14.71 5.53 -20.75
C ASP A 137 -14.20 4.68 -19.57
N PRO A 138 -13.42 3.61 -19.82
CA PRO A 138 -12.88 2.75 -18.76
C PRO A 138 -12.01 3.51 -17.76
N SER A 139 -11.41 4.63 -18.16
CA SER A 139 -10.57 5.45 -17.29
C SER A 139 -11.35 6.18 -16.20
N VAL A 140 -12.69 6.24 -16.30
CA VAL A 140 -13.56 6.99 -15.40
C VAL A 140 -13.35 6.64 -13.93
N VAL A 141 -13.04 5.37 -13.62
CA VAL A 141 -12.80 4.87 -12.25
C VAL A 141 -11.54 5.44 -11.61
N ALA A 142 -10.62 6.00 -12.41
CA ALA A 142 -9.40 6.65 -11.95
C ALA A 142 -9.46 8.19 -12.06
N ARG A 143 -10.59 8.77 -12.50
CA ARG A 143 -10.77 10.22 -12.61
C ARG A 143 -11.09 10.86 -11.25
N SER A 144 -11.15 12.19 -11.24
CA SER A 144 -11.51 12.97 -10.05
C SER A 144 -12.87 12.56 -9.46
N ILE A 145 -13.03 12.78 -8.16
CA ILE A 145 -14.23 12.50 -7.37
C ILE A 145 -15.47 13.14 -8.02
N THR A 146 -15.33 14.41 -8.41
CA THR A 146 -16.39 15.14 -9.14
C THR A 146 -16.76 14.46 -10.46
N THR A 147 -15.78 13.94 -11.21
CA THR A 147 -16.02 13.26 -12.49
C THR A 147 -16.70 11.91 -12.29
N GLN A 148 -16.24 11.12 -11.32
CA GLN A 148 -16.85 9.84 -10.97
C GLN A 148 -18.31 10.03 -10.54
N MET A 149 -18.59 10.93 -9.59
CA MET A 149 -19.95 11.24 -9.15
C MET A 149 -20.86 11.65 -10.32
N ARG A 150 -20.31 12.46 -11.24
CA ARG A 150 -21.07 12.92 -12.39
C ARG A 150 -21.37 11.78 -13.36
N LYS A 151 -20.34 11.09 -13.86
CA LYS A 151 -20.43 10.10 -14.95
C LYS A 151 -20.99 8.75 -14.50
N LEU A 152 -20.70 8.30 -13.27
CA LEU A 152 -21.09 6.98 -12.79
C LEU A 152 -22.44 6.97 -12.05
N ILE A 153 -22.86 8.10 -11.48
CA ILE A 153 -24.04 8.15 -10.60
C ILE A 153 -25.07 9.15 -11.15
N SER A 154 -24.73 10.44 -11.23
CA SER A 154 -25.72 11.47 -11.54
C SER A 154 -26.24 11.37 -12.98
N HIS A 155 -25.36 11.19 -13.97
CA HIS A 155 -25.72 11.19 -15.39
C HIS A 155 -26.54 9.95 -15.78
N PRO A 156 -26.17 8.72 -15.37
CA PRO A 156 -26.95 7.50 -15.60
C PRO A 156 -28.39 7.57 -15.05
N SER A 157 -28.64 8.46 -14.09
CA SER A 157 -29.90 8.56 -13.35
C SER A 157 -30.85 9.65 -13.86
N ARG A 158 -30.40 10.53 -14.77
CA ARG A 158 -31.16 11.71 -15.23
C ARG A 158 -32.44 11.39 -16.00
N SER A 159 -32.53 10.22 -16.62
CA SER A 159 -33.72 9.77 -17.36
C SER A 159 -34.79 9.15 -16.45
N HIS A 160 -34.53 9.01 -15.15
CA HIS A 160 -35.35 8.22 -14.23
C HIS A 160 -35.83 9.01 -13.00
N ARG A 161 -36.11 10.31 -13.19
CA ARG A 161 -36.43 11.28 -12.12
C ARG A 161 -37.73 10.98 -11.37
N HIS A 162 -38.61 10.18 -11.97
CA HIS A 162 -39.93 9.84 -11.44
C HIS A 162 -39.96 8.49 -10.70
N ARG A 163 -38.80 7.90 -10.42
CA ARG A 163 -38.68 6.66 -9.64
C ARG A 163 -38.64 6.96 -8.15
N ASP A 164 -39.04 5.99 -7.33
CA ASP A 164 -38.87 6.05 -5.89
C ASP A 164 -37.39 6.25 -5.54
N ALA A 165 -37.13 7.16 -4.60
CA ALA A 165 -35.77 7.51 -4.23
C ALA A 165 -35.08 6.33 -3.51
N VAL A 166 -33.85 6.01 -3.90
CA VAL A 166 -32.99 5.10 -3.14
C VAL A 166 -31.98 5.90 -2.29
N VAL A 167 -31.53 5.29 -1.20
CA VAL A 167 -30.70 5.96 -0.20
C VAL A 167 -29.25 5.52 -0.35
N ILE A 168 -28.34 6.49 -0.34
CA ILE A 168 -26.90 6.30 -0.32
C ILE A 168 -26.37 6.75 1.05
N ILE A 169 -25.64 5.86 1.72
CA ILE A 169 -25.08 6.12 3.05
C ILE A 169 -23.57 6.34 2.94
N ILE A 170 -23.07 7.43 3.52
CA ILE A 170 -21.64 7.72 3.65
C ILE A 170 -21.35 7.96 5.13
N ASP A 171 -20.61 7.06 5.77
CA ASP A 171 -20.24 7.17 7.18
C ASP A 171 -18.76 7.50 7.33
N GLY A 172 -18.43 8.32 8.34
CA GLY A 172 -17.06 8.68 8.68
C GLY A 172 -16.40 9.64 7.71
N LEU A 173 -17.11 10.64 7.14
CA LEU A 173 -16.48 11.59 6.21
C LEU A 173 -15.24 12.28 6.80
N ASP A 174 -15.22 12.56 8.10
CA ASP A 174 -14.06 13.10 8.84
C ASP A 174 -12.87 12.12 8.97
N GLU A 175 -13.09 10.85 8.62
CA GLU A 175 -12.06 9.82 8.55
C GLU A 175 -11.45 9.67 7.15
N CYS A 176 -12.00 10.37 6.14
CA CYS A 176 -11.39 10.48 4.82
C CYS A 176 -10.15 11.38 4.87
N GLU A 177 -9.07 10.99 4.20
CA GLU A 177 -7.83 11.75 4.16
C GLU A 177 -7.98 13.03 3.30
N GLY A 178 -7.57 14.16 3.88
CA GLY A 178 -7.53 15.47 3.23
C GLY A 178 -8.81 16.30 3.38
N HIS A 179 -8.71 17.47 4.02
CA HIS A 179 -9.85 18.38 4.20
C HIS A 179 -10.45 18.83 2.85
N SER A 180 -9.61 19.18 1.87
CA SER A 180 -10.05 19.58 0.53
C SER A 180 -10.80 18.46 -0.20
N VAL A 181 -10.41 17.20 0.03
CA VAL A 181 -11.06 16.03 -0.54
C VAL A 181 -12.46 15.83 0.06
N GLN A 182 -12.58 15.99 1.39
CA GLN A 182 -13.89 15.94 2.07
C GLN A 182 -14.84 17.02 1.55
N GLU A 183 -14.35 18.26 1.37
CA GLU A 183 -15.11 19.35 0.76
C GLU A 183 -15.51 19.03 -0.70
N GLU A 184 -14.61 18.43 -1.49
CA GLU A 184 -14.90 18.02 -2.88
C GLU A 184 -16.01 16.96 -2.93
N ILE A 185 -15.98 15.96 -2.05
CA ILE A 185 -17.04 14.93 -1.95
C ILE A 185 -18.39 15.58 -1.72
N LEU A 186 -18.49 16.45 -0.72
CA LEU A 186 -19.72 17.15 -0.40
C LEU A 186 -20.19 17.91 -1.65
N GLU A 187 -19.35 18.79 -2.20
CA GLU A 187 -19.72 19.63 -3.33
C GLU A 187 -20.14 18.82 -4.57
N ALA A 188 -19.52 17.66 -4.82
CA ALA A 188 -19.93 16.73 -5.87
C ALA A 188 -21.37 16.18 -5.62
N ILE A 189 -21.69 15.80 -4.38
CA ILE A 189 -23.03 15.35 -3.97
C ILE A 189 -24.06 16.47 -4.17
N ARG A 190 -23.77 17.70 -3.70
CA ARG A 190 -24.68 18.83 -3.85
C ARG A 190 -24.95 19.21 -5.30
N ARG A 191 -23.92 19.19 -6.15
CA ARG A 191 -24.11 19.47 -7.59
C ARG A 191 -25.03 18.43 -8.22
N SER A 192 -24.94 17.18 -7.79
CA SER A 192 -25.83 16.12 -8.29
C SER A 192 -27.30 16.33 -7.88
N SER A 193 -27.56 16.85 -6.67
CA SER A 193 -28.93 17.08 -6.17
C SER A 193 -29.68 18.18 -6.94
N LYS A 194 -28.98 19.06 -7.69
CA LYS A 194 -29.61 20.04 -8.60
C LYS A 194 -30.38 19.40 -9.76
N HIS A 195 -30.10 18.15 -10.10
CA HIS A 195 -30.59 17.54 -11.33
C HIS A 195 -31.87 16.70 -11.17
N SER A 196 -32.55 16.75 -10.01
CA SER A 196 -33.74 15.94 -9.70
C SER A 196 -33.46 14.46 -9.98
N ILE A 197 -32.53 13.90 -9.22
CA ILE A 197 -32.10 12.50 -9.28
C ILE A 197 -32.87 11.69 -8.21
N PRO A 198 -33.15 10.40 -8.44
CA PRO A 198 -33.88 9.55 -7.50
C PRO A 198 -32.98 9.04 -6.36
N PHE A 199 -32.12 9.91 -5.82
CA PHE A 199 -31.16 9.56 -4.76
C PHE A 199 -31.28 10.49 -3.57
N ARG A 200 -31.15 9.92 -2.37
CA ARG A 200 -30.95 10.64 -1.11
C ARG A 200 -29.61 10.27 -0.52
N PHE A 201 -28.96 11.22 0.13
CA PHE A 201 -27.67 11.02 0.78
C PHE A 201 -27.81 11.18 2.27
N ILE A 202 -27.37 10.19 3.04
CA ILE A 202 -27.17 10.30 4.48
C ILE A 202 -25.66 10.29 4.72
N ILE A 203 -25.15 11.40 5.25
CA ILE A 203 -23.74 11.60 5.49
C ILE A 203 -23.53 11.69 6.99
N ALA A 204 -22.66 10.88 7.56
CA ALA A 204 -22.29 10.95 8.97
C ALA A 204 -20.85 11.41 9.14
N SER A 205 -20.63 12.38 10.04
CA SER A 205 -19.30 12.89 10.33
C SER A 205 -19.19 13.57 11.70
N ARG A 206 -17.97 13.89 12.13
CA ARG A 206 -17.75 14.93 13.14
C ARG A 206 -18.06 16.31 12.54
N PRO A 207 -18.51 17.28 13.35
CA PRO A 207 -18.75 18.65 12.89
C PRO A 207 -17.44 19.45 12.84
N GLU A 208 -16.44 18.94 12.10
CA GLU A 208 -15.17 19.64 11.90
C GLU A 208 -15.39 20.98 11.16
N PRO A 209 -14.60 22.02 11.44
CA PRO A 209 -14.89 23.38 10.98
C PRO A 209 -15.13 23.50 9.47
N HIS A 210 -14.32 22.82 8.65
CA HIS A 210 -14.45 22.86 7.19
C HIS A 210 -15.69 22.11 6.68
N ILE A 211 -16.00 20.93 7.24
CA ILE A 211 -17.25 20.20 6.93
C ILE A 211 -18.47 21.08 7.28
N ARG A 212 -18.48 21.65 8.49
CA ARG A 212 -19.56 22.51 8.95
C ARG A 212 -19.70 23.74 8.06
N HIS A 213 -18.59 24.38 7.68
CA HIS A 213 -18.60 25.53 6.78
C HIS A 213 -19.27 25.23 5.44
N VAL A 214 -19.04 24.03 4.87
CA VAL A 214 -19.69 23.60 3.63
C VAL A 214 -21.21 23.49 3.82
N PHE A 215 -21.67 22.82 4.88
CA PHE A 215 -23.11 22.69 5.17
C PHE A 215 -23.78 24.02 5.53
N ASP A 216 -23.10 24.91 6.25
CA ASP A 216 -23.63 26.22 6.66
C ASP A 216 -23.64 27.23 5.50
N SER A 217 -22.99 26.94 4.38
CA SER A 217 -23.02 27.80 3.20
C SER A 217 -24.45 27.93 2.64
N GLN A 218 -24.80 29.12 2.13
CA GLN A 218 -26.10 29.38 1.46
C GLN A 218 -26.42 28.37 0.34
N SER A 219 -25.39 27.79 -0.26
CA SER A 219 -25.53 26.78 -1.31
C SER A 219 -26.09 25.44 -0.82
N TYR A 220 -25.97 25.14 0.47
CA TYR A 220 -26.47 23.92 1.12
C TYR A 220 -27.70 24.15 1.98
N SER A 221 -27.83 25.32 2.62
CA SER A 221 -28.82 25.58 3.69
C SER A 221 -30.27 25.18 3.39
N GLU A 222 -30.68 25.15 2.12
CA GLU A 222 -32.04 24.77 1.68
C GLU A 222 -32.18 23.28 1.29
N ARG A 223 -31.10 22.49 1.35
CA ARG A 223 -31.03 21.16 0.71
C ARG A 223 -30.68 20.03 1.65
N TYR A 224 -30.29 20.35 2.88
CA TYR A 224 -29.96 19.34 3.88
C TYR A 224 -30.75 19.49 5.16
N ARG A 225 -30.94 18.38 5.85
CA ARG A 225 -31.44 18.33 7.23
C ARG A 225 -30.31 17.87 8.15
N ALA A 226 -30.08 18.57 9.25
CA ALA A 226 -29.04 18.22 10.21
C ALA A 226 -29.66 17.42 11.38
N PHE A 227 -28.98 16.35 11.80
CA PHE A 227 -29.31 15.57 13.00
C PHE A 227 -28.11 15.48 13.91
N ASN A 228 -28.25 15.95 15.14
CA ASN A 228 -27.21 15.82 16.15
C ASN A 228 -27.36 14.49 16.89
N VAL A 229 -26.28 13.70 16.96
CA VAL A 229 -26.22 12.52 17.82
C VAL A 229 -25.93 12.95 19.25
N GLU A 230 -27.01 13.18 19.99
CA GLU A 230 -26.95 13.61 21.38
C GLU A 230 -26.49 12.50 22.34
N GLN A 231 -26.07 12.90 23.53
CA GLN A 231 -25.75 12.00 24.63
C GLN A 231 -27.03 11.32 25.13
N SER A 232 -26.94 10.05 25.54
CA SER A 232 -28.10 9.31 26.09
C SER A 232 -27.71 8.50 27.30
N PHE A 233 -27.95 9.04 28.50
CA PHE A 233 -27.73 8.32 29.76
C PHE A 233 -28.65 7.11 29.90
N HIS A 234 -29.87 7.19 29.36
CA HIS A 234 -30.82 6.09 29.37
C HIS A 234 -30.31 4.91 28.55
N ASP A 235 -29.92 5.15 27.30
CA ASP A 235 -29.42 4.11 26.41
C ASP A 235 -28.09 3.52 26.92
N VAL A 236 -27.19 4.35 27.47
CA VAL A 236 -25.94 3.88 28.08
C VAL A 236 -26.21 3.00 29.30
N ARG A 237 -27.17 3.37 30.16
CA ARG A 237 -27.57 2.52 31.29
C ARG A 237 -28.11 1.18 30.81
N LYS A 238 -28.95 1.19 29.77
CA LYS A 238 -29.50 -0.04 29.19
C LYS A 238 -28.38 -0.94 28.67
N TYR A 239 -27.49 -0.40 27.84
CA TYR A 239 -26.34 -1.12 27.30
C TYR A 239 -25.48 -1.75 28.41
N PHE A 240 -25.09 -0.98 29.43
CA PHE A 240 -24.31 -1.53 30.54
C PHE A 240 -25.07 -2.64 31.29
N SER A 241 -26.37 -2.46 31.54
CA SER A 241 -27.16 -3.44 32.29
C SER A 241 -27.19 -4.78 31.56
N ASP A 242 -27.43 -4.74 30.25
CA ASP A 242 -27.50 -5.93 29.41
C ASP A 242 -26.13 -6.61 29.26
N GLU A 243 -25.06 -5.84 29.04
CA GLU A 243 -23.72 -6.38 28.88
C GLU A 243 -23.14 -6.94 30.18
N PHE A 244 -23.36 -6.29 31.33
CA PHE A 244 -22.92 -6.85 32.60
C PHE A 244 -23.68 -8.14 32.95
N LEU A 245 -24.96 -8.21 32.61
CA LEU A 245 -25.76 -9.42 32.76
C LEU A 245 -25.26 -10.53 31.82
N ARG A 246 -24.87 -10.18 30.59
CA ARG A 246 -24.23 -11.11 29.64
C ARG A 246 -22.91 -11.65 30.20
N ILE A 247 -21.99 -10.78 30.62
CA ILE A 247 -20.71 -11.17 31.23
C ILE A 247 -20.93 -12.08 32.44
N HIS A 248 -21.88 -11.74 33.32
CA HIS A 248 -22.21 -12.55 34.49
C HIS A 248 -22.63 -13.98 34.11
N ARG A 249 -23.43 -14.12 33.05
CA ARG A 249 -23.94 -15.42 32.56
C ARG A 249 -22.87 -16.24 31.82
N GLU A 250 -22.05 -15.59 31.00
CA GLU A 250 -21.16 -16.26 30.04
C GLU A 250 -19.75 -16.49 30.60
N HIS A 251 -19.27 -15.62 31.49
CA HIS A 251 -17.88 -15.68 31.96
C HIS A 251 -17.68 -16.75 33.04
N CYS A 252 -16.76 -17.69 32.82
CA CYS A 252 -16.58 -18.89 33.65
C CYS A 252 -16.27 -18.61 35.14
N THR A 253 -15.71 -17.45 35.46
CA THR A 253 -15.38 -17.05 36.85
C THR A 253 -16.53 -16.36 37.59
N MET A 254 -17.65 -16.06 36.91
CA MET A 254 -18.75 -15.29 37.48
C MET A 254 -19.82 -16.13 38.17
N ALA A 255 -19.80 -17.46 38.00
CA ALA A 255 -20.83 -18.37 38.51
C ALA A 255 -21.10 -18.28 40.03
N LYS A 256 -20.11 -17.84 40.84
CA LYS A 256 -20.24 -17.68 42.29
C LYS A 256 -20.48 -16.24 42.75
N ILE A 257 -20.52 -15.28 41.82
CA ILE A 257 -20.76 -13.87 42.13
C ILE A 257 -22.28 -13.64 42.20
N PRO A 258 -22.82 -13.07 43.29
CA PRO A 258 -24.26 -12.83 43.41
C PRO A 258 -24.74 -11.71 42.48
N LEU A 259 -25.98 -11.83 42.00
CA LEU A 259 -26.69 -10.75 41.30
C LEU A 259 -27.40 -9.82 42.32
N PRO A 260 -27.58 -8.52 42.00
CA PRO A 260 -27.13 -7.84 40.78
C PRO A 260 -25.62 -7.61 40.76
N TRP A 261 -25.01 -7.82 39.59
CA TRP A 261 -23.61 -7.47 39.34
C TRP A 261 -23.51 -6.60 38.07
N PRO A 262 -22.84 -5.45 38.12
CA PRO A 262 -22.35 -4.79 39.33
C PRO A 262 -23.50 -4.28 40.21
N LEU A 263 -23.18 -3.78 41.41
CA LEU A 263 -24.19 -3.16 42.26
C LEU A 263 -24.82 -1.94 41.56
N PRO A 264 -26.11 -1.63 41.80
CA PRO A 264 -26.79 -0.51 41.13
C PRO A 264 -26.09 0.85 41.27
N GLN A 265 -25.43 1.08 42.42
CA GLN A 265 -24.66 2.31 42.67
C GLN A 265 -23.41 2.40 41.78
N VAL A 266 -22.71 1.27 41.59
CA VAL A 266 -21.56 1.16 40.70
C VAL A 266 -22.00 1.39 39.25
N LEU A 267 -23.11 0.76 38.83
CA LEU A 267 -23.69 0.97 37.51
C LEU A 267 -24.04 2.46 37.28
N ALA A 268 -24.67 3.11 38.25
CA ALA A 268 -25.00 4.53 38.16
C ALA A 268 -23.75 5.42 38.02
N GLU A 269 -22.67 5.09 38.74
CA GLU A 269 -21.40 5.80 38.64
C GLU A 269 -20.75 5.63 37.25
N LEU A 270 -20.75 4.42 36.69
CA LEU A 270 -20.24 4.18 35.33
C LEU A 270 -21.05 4.94 34.27
N VAL A 271 -22.38 4.97 34.42
CA VAL A 271 -23.28 5.75 33.54
C VAL A 271 -22.99 7.25 33.68
N ARG A 272 -22.69 7.73 34.88
CA ARG A 272 -22.30 9.14 35.10
C ARG A 272 -20.95 9.44 34.44
N LYS A 273 -19.93 8.58 34.63
CA LYS A 273 -18.59 8.74 34.04
C LYS A 273 -18.62 8.72 32.50
N SER A 274 -19.54 7.98 31.88
CA SER A 274 -19.67 7.97 30.41
C SER A 274 -20.10 9.31 29.82
N SER A 275 -20.70 10.18 30.64
CA SER A 275 -21.35 11.42 30.19
C SER A 275 -22.31 11.17 29.01
N GLY A 276 -22.98 10.03 29.01
CA GLY A 276 -23.93 9.63 27.96
C GLY A 276 -23.34 9.31 26.58
N HIS A 277 -22.02 9.18 26.44
CA HIS A 277 -21.37 8.72 25.21
C HIS A 277 -21.15 7.21 25.24
N PHE A 278 -21.28 6.56 24.09
CA PHE A 278 -21.21 5.09 23.96
C PHE A 278 -19.78 4.54 23.93
N ILE A 279 -18.79 5.35 23.58
CA ILE A 279 -17.41 4.87 23.56
C ILE A 279 -16.91 4.39 24.92
N TYR A 280 -17.18 5.16 25.97
CA TYR A 280 -16.79 4.81 27.33
C TYR A 280 -17.36 3.45 27.78
N PRO A 281 -18.69 3.21 27.73
CA PRO A 281 -19.24 1.92 28.13
C PRO A 281 -18.77 0.77 27.23
N VAL A 282 -18.67 0.98 25.91
CA VAL A 282 -18.19 -0.07 24.99
C VAL A 282 -16.74 -0.45 25.31
N THR A 283 -15.86 0.52 25.54
CA THR A 283 -14.46 0.27 25.90
C THR A 283 -14.34 -0.45 27.25
N ILE A 284 -15.15 -0.05 28.25
CA ILE A 284 -15.18 -0.71 29.56
C ILE A 284 -15.65 -2.16 29.44
N ILE A 285 -16.75 -2.40 28.73
CA ILE A 285 -17.28 -3.76 28.57
C ILE A 285 -16.24 -4.64 27.88
N LYS A 286 -15.60 -4.17 26.79
CA LYS A 286 -14.51 -4.90 26.12
C LYS A 286 -13.32 -5.18 27.06
N PHE A 287 -12.98 -4.24 27.94
CA PHE A 287 -11.88 -4.39 28.91
C PHE A 287 -12.20 -5.40 30.02
N ILE A 288 -13.46 -5.42 30.48
CA ILE A 288 -13.92 -6.30 31.55
C ILE A 288 -14.19 -7.72 31.04
N ASP A 289 -14.68 -7.87 29.81
CA ASP A 289 -15.02 -9.15 29.17
C ASP A 289 -13.82 -9.87 28.52
N ASP A 290 -12.59 -9.45 28.82
CA ASP A 290 -11.40 -10.16 28.37
C ASP A 290 -11.29 -11.51 29.09
N LYS A 291 -11.42 -12.60 28.32
CA LYS A 291 -11.40 -14.00 28.79
C LYS A 291 -10.12 -14.38 29.55
N ASN A 292 -9.05 -13.62 29.40
CA ASN A 292 -7.79 -13.87 30.10
C ASN A 292 -7.77 -13.31 31.54
N TYR A 293 -8.76 -12.51 31.93
CA TYR A 293 -8.79 -11.79 33.19
C TYR A 293 -10.07 -12.06 33.98
N ARG A 294 -10.10 -11.67 35.26
CA ARG A 294 -11.32 -11.74 36.07
C ARG A 294 -12.13 -10.44 35.91
N PRO A 295 -13.40 -10.49 35.49
CA PRO A 295 -14.25 -9.30 35.34
C PRO A 295 -14.34 -8.44 36.60
N THR A 296 -14.38 -9.09 37.77
CA THR A 296 -14.43 -8.40 39.08
C THR A 296 -13.16 -7.58 39.36
N GLN A 297 -11.98 -8.07 38.97
CA GLN A 297 -10.72 -7.36 39.15
C GLN A 297 -10.60 -6.20 38.16
N ARG A 298 -10.96 -6.41 36.89
CA ARG A 298 -10.98 -5.36 35.86
C ARG A 298 -11.96 -4.24 36.22
N LEU A 299 -13.15 -4.59 36.72
CA LEU A 299 -14.12 -3.61 37.22
C LEU A 299 -13.55 -2.80 38.39
N ALA A 300 -12.86 -3.45 39.34
CA ALA A 300 -12.24 -2.75 40.47
C ALA A 300 -11.16 -1.75 40.01
N MET A 301 -10.38 -2.07 38.97
CA MET A 301 -9.41 -1.14 38.38
C MET A 301 -10.10 0.13 37.83
N VAL A 302 -11.20 -0.04 37.08
CA VAL A 302 -11.98 1.09 36.52
C VAL A 302 -12.58 1.98 37.62
N LEU A 303 -12.90 1.40 38.79
CA LEU A 303 -13.49 2.12 39.91
C LEU A 303 -12.45 2.78 40.85
N GLY A 304 -11.25 2.21 40.96
CA GLY A 304 -10.20 2.67 41.86
C GLY A 304 -9.67 4.07 41.59
N ASN A 305 -9.85 4.59 40.36
CA ASN A 305 -9.32 5.87 39.94
C ASN A 305 -10.43 6.95 39.88
N SER A 306 -10.31 7.93 40.76
CA SER A 306 -11.24 9.05 40.96
C SER A 306 -10.82 10.25 40.11
N SER A 307 -11.18 10.27 38.83
CA SER A 307 -11.06 11.50 38.03
C SER A 307 -12.29 12.39 38.23
N GLN A 308 -12.07 13.55 38.88
CA GLN A 308 -12.98 14.70 38.85
C GLN A 308 -12.69 15.47 37.57
N GLY A 309 -13.54 15.36 36.54
CA GLY A 309 -13.29 16.04 35.26
C GLY A 309 -14.25 15.68 34.13
N SER A 310 -14.11 16.40 33.02
CA SER A 310 -14.95 16.38 31.80
C SER A 310 -15.11 14.97 31.17
N PRO A 311 -16.07 14.77 30.24
CA PRO A 311 -16.33 13.49 29.58
C PRO A 311 -15.10 12.82 28.95
N PHE A 312 -14.18 13.63 28.40
CA PHE A 312 -12.93 13.15 27.81
C PHE A 312 -11.93 12.74 28.89
N GLY A 313 -11.90 13.40 30.05
CA GLY A 313 -10.99 13.02 31.15
C GLY A 313 -11.26 11.63 31.72
N ALA A 314 -12.52 11.20 31.80
CA ALA A 314 -12.85 9.84 32.24
C ALA A 314 -12.42 8.77 31.20
N LEU A 315 -12.58 9.08 29.92
CA LEU A 315 -12.15 8.20 28.82
C LEU A 315 -10.63 8.15 28.68
N ASP A 316 -9.96 9.29 28.83
CA ASP A 316 -8.50 9.41 28.78
C ASP A 316 -7.88 8.64 29.94
N GLN A 317 -8.44 8.77 31.15
CA GLN A 317 -8.01 7.94 32.30
C GLN A 317 -8.21 6.45 32.02
N LEU A 318 -9.33 6.05 31.41
CA LEU A 318 -9.55 4.66 31.02
C LEU A 318 -8.49 4.18 30.02
N TYR A 319 -8.11 4.99 29.02
CA TYR A 319 -7.03 4.65 28.11
C TYR A 319 -5.69 4.54 28.82
N MET A 320 -5.37 5.45 29.74
CA MET A 320 -4.17 5.37 30.58
C MET A 320 -4.15 4.07 31.40
N ASP A 321 -5.28 3.67 31.98
CA ASP A 321 -5.40 2.45 32.79
C ASP A 321 -5.23 1.18 31.94
N ILE A 322 -5.81 1.17 30.73
CA ILE A 322 -5.66 0.07 29.76
C ILE A 322 -4.19 -0.06 29.33
N LEU A 323 -3.57 1.05 28.94
CA LEU A 323 -2.17 1.10 28.52
C LEU A 323 -1.20 0.74 29.65
N GLY A 324 -1.44 1.25 30.85
CA GLY A 324 -0.67 0.92 32.06
C GLY A 324 -0.78 -0.54 32.49
N SER A 325 -1.80 -1.27 32.02
CA SER A 325 -1.94 -2.71 32.28
C SER A 325 -1.09 -3.60 31.35
N ALA A 326 -0.51 -3.03 30.28
CA ALA A 326 0.33 -3.77 29.35
C ALA A 326 1.71 -4.10 29.95
N PRO A 327 2.28 -5.29 29.67
CA PRO A 327 3.64 -5.62 30.05
C PRO A 327 4.65 -4.78 29.23
N ARG A 328 5.84 -4.53 29.79
CA ARG A 328 6.98 -3.88 29.10
C ARG A 328 6.63 -2.55 28.41
N GLN A 329 6.35 -1.56 29.24
CA GLN A 329 5.95 -0.22 28.84
C GLN A 329 6.94 0.48 27.87
N SER A 330 8.24 0.17 27.93
CA SER A 330 9.27 0.73 27.05
C SER A 330 9.13 0.33 25.58
N GLU A 331 8.59 -0.86 25.30
CA GLU A 331 8.39 -1.38 23.94
C GLU A 331 7.04 -0.93 23.36
N LEU A 332 6.10 -0.57 24.23
CA LEU A 332 4.72 -0.29 23.83
C LEU A 332 4.59 0.99 22.99
N VAL A 333 5.23 2.08 23.39
CA VAL A 333 5.09 3.37 22.68
C VAL A 333 5.65 3.31 21.25
N PRO A 334 6.82 2.71 20.99
CA PRO A 334 7.29 2.44 19.62
C PRO A 334 6.28 1.66 18.78
N ILE A 335 5.68 0.58 19.33
CA ILE A 335 4.66 -0.22 18.63
C ILE A 335 3.42 0.62 18.31
N LEU A 336 2.92 1.39 19.27
CA LEU A 336 1.76 2.28 19.07
C LEU A 336 2.05 3.37 18.04
N CYS A 337 3.27 3.92 18.05
CA CYS A 337 3.73 4.86 17.02
C CYS A 337 3.72 4.21 15.63
N ALA A 338 4.21 2.98 15.51
CA ALA A 338 4.20 2.24 14.25
C ALA A 338 2.76 1.98 13.75
N ILE A 339 1.85 1.51 14.61
CA ILE A 339 0.44 1.25 14.27
C ILE A 339 -0.30 2.54 13.87
N ALA A 340 0.04 3.67 14.47
CA ALA A 340 -0.61 4.94 14.19
C ALA A 340 -0.18 5.56 12.86
N ASN A 341 1.04 5.26 12.39
CA ASN A 341 1.60 5.81 11.15
C ASN A 341 1.52 4.83 9.98
N PHE A 342 1.46 3.52 10.24
CA PHE A 342 1.55 2.47 9.22
C PHE A 342 0.59 1.31 9.49
N HIS A 343 0.04 0.73 8.42
CA HIS A 343 -0.73 -0.51 8.49
C HIS A 343 0.19 -1.71 8.52
N LEU A 344 0.49 -2.17 9.73
CA LEU A 344 1.41 -3.28 9.98
C LEU A 344 0.69 -4.48 10.60
N THR A 345 1.10 -5.68 10.19
CA THR A 345 0.73 -6.93 10.87
C THR A 345 1.59 -7.13 12.11
N ALA A 346 1.20 -8.04 13.01
CA ALA A 346 2.00 -8.34 14.19
C ALA A 346 3.41 -8.85 13.83
N VAL A 347 3.52 -9.66 12.77
CA VAL A 347 4.81 -10.20 12.29
C VAL A 347 5.69 -9.10 11.72
N GLU A 348 5.10 -8.12 11.03
CA GLU A 348 5.84 -6.97 10.49
C GLU A 348 6.40 -6.10 11.62
N ILE A 349 5.65 -5.91 12.70
CA ILE A 349 6.12 -5.17 13.89
C ILE A 349 7.23 -5.94 14.63
N ASP A 350 7.10 -7.26 14.79
CA ASP A 350 8.16 -8.09 15.39
C ASP A 350 9.48 -7.90 14.65
N ARG A 351 9.43 -7.89 13.31
CA ARG A 351 10.62 -7.69 12.49
C ARG A 351 11.14 -6.25 12.54
N LEU A 352 10.25 -5.27 12.49
CA LEU A 352 10.60 -3.85 12.50
C LEU A 352 11.38 -3.45 13.76
N PHE A 353 11.06 -4.06 14.90
CA PHE A 353 11.71 -3.80 16.18
C PHE A 353 12.62 -4.93 16.66
N GLU A 354 12.95 -5.89 15.78
CA GLU A 354 13.86 -7.01 16.07
C GLU A 354 13.42 -7.86 17.28
N PHE A 355 12.12 -8.03 17.47
CA PHE A 355 11.54 -8.90 18.49
C PHE A 355 11.51 -10.37 18.07
N ALA A 356 11.35 -11.26 19.05
CA ALA A 356 11.05 -12.66 18.79
C ALA A 356 9.68 -12.82 18.10
N GLU A 357 9.51 -13.89 17.33
CA GLU A 357 8.25 -14.16 16.64
C GLU A 357 7.08 -14.30 17.65
N GLY A 358 6.02 -13.53 17.44
CA GLY A 358 4.82 -13.52 18.28
C GLY A 358 4.87 -12.56 19.46
N GLU A 359 6.00 -11.86 19.66
CA GLU A 359 6.22 -10.99 20.82
C GLU A 359 5.28 -9.78 20.84
N THR A 360 5.03 -9.17 19.67
CA THR A 360 4.07 -8.08 19.51
C THR A 360 2.69 -8.48 19.99
N ARG A 361 2.23 -9.71 19.69
CA ARG A 361 0.93 -10.19 20.16
C ARG A 361 0.89 -10.33 21.67
N LEU A 362 2.00 -10.76 22.28
CA LEU A 362 2.11 -10.85 23.73
C LEU A 362 2.09 -9.46 24.39
N LEU A 363 2.80 -8.48 23.81
CA LEU A 363 2.81 -7.09 24.27
C LEU A 363 1.43 -6.44 24.17
N LEU A 364 0.69 -6.70 23.09
CA LEU A 364 -0.62 -6.10 22.83
C LEU A 364 -1.79 -6.87 23.46
N ARG A 365 -1.57 -8.02 24.10
CA ARG A 365 -2.63 -8.87 24.69
C ARG A 365 -3.51 -8.14 25.72
N GLY A 366 -2.99 -7.12 26.39
CA GLY A 366 -3.77 -6.31 27.34
C GLY A 366 -4.64 -5.22 26.71
N LEU A 367 -4.50 -5.00 25.39
CA LEU A 367 -5.01 -3.82 24.69
C LEU A 367 -6.17 -4.14 23.74
N HIS A 368 -6.74 -5.34 23.80
CA HIS A 368 -7.84 -5.77 22.92
C HIS A 368 -9.10 -4.90 23.00
N SER A 369 -9.27 -4.14 24.09
CA SER A 369 -10.38 -3.19 24.24
C SER A 369 -10.25 -1.95 23.36
N VAL A 370 -9.03 -1.59 22.94
CA VAL A 370 -8.71 -0.41 22.12
C VAL A 370 -8.09 -0.77 20.77
N LEU A 371 -7.46 -1.94 20.66
CA LEU A 371 -6.85 -2.49 19.44
C LEU A 371 -7.57 -3.77 18.99
N GLN A 372 -7.73 -3.90 17.68
CA GLN A 372 -7.99 -5.16 17.00
C GLN A 372 -6.63 -5.78 16.63
N VAL A 373 -6.28 -6.90 17.27
CA VAL A 373 -5.04 -7.64 17.04
C VAL A 373 -5.41 -9.00 16.44
N PRO A 374 -5.28 -9.17 15.11
CA PRO A 374 -5.63 -10.42 14.45
C PRO A 374 -4.75 -11.61 14.86
N SER A 375 -5.35 -12.79 14.87
CA SER A 375 -4.61 -14.06 15.04
C SER A 375 -3.90 -14.50 13.75
N GLU A 376 -4.42 -14.11 12.59
CA GLU A 376 -3.82 -14.39 11.29
C GLU A 376 -2.64 -13.44 11.01
N ASP A 377 -1.53 -13.95 10.48
CA ASP A 377 -0.29 -13.20 10.26
C ASP A 377 -0.35 -12.19 9.12
N ASN A 378 -1.33 -12.33 8.22
CA ASN A 378 -1.51 -11.49 7.05
C ASN A 378 -2.45 -10.29 7.27
N GLN A 379 -3.09 -10.20 8.45
CA GLN A 379 -4.05 -9.16 8.80
C GLN A 379 -3.40 -8.05 9.66
N TYR A 380 -3.78 -6.80 9.38
CA TYR A 380 -3.22 -5.63 10.06
C TYR A 380 -3.80 -5.41 11.45
N ILE A 381 -2.97 -4.87 12.33
CA ILE A 381 -3.42 -4.32 13.59
C ILE A 381 -4.11 -2.98 13.32
N SER A 382 -5.26 -2.74 13.93
CA SER A 382 -5.96 -1.46 13.81
C SER A 382 -6.61 -1.04 15.12
N THR A 383 -6.91 0.24 15.27
CA THR A 383 -7.64 0.75 16.45
C THR A 383 -9.14 0.52 16.27
N HIS A 384 -9.85 0.25 17.38
CA HIS A 384 -11.31 0.10 17.34
C HIS A 384 -12.03 1.42 17.06
N HIS A 385 -11.43 2.54 17.44
CA HIS A 385 -12.05 3.85 17.32
C HIS A 385 -11.01 4.97 17.21
N ALA A 386 -11.27 5.93 16.30
CA ALA A 386 -10.36 7.04 16.02
C ALA A 386 -10.01 7.90 17.24
N SER A 387 -10.90 8.00 18.24
CA SER A 387 -10.61 8.75 19.48
C SER A 387 -9.40 8.23 20.27
N PHE A 388 -9.03 6.96 20.11
CA PHE A 388 -7.85 6.41 20.76
C PHE A 388 -6.58 6.95 20.10
N LEU A 389 -6.57 7.05 18.75
CA LEU A 389 -5.50 7.76 18.04
C LEU A 389 -5.49 9.25 18.38
N ASP A 390 -6.67 9.89 18.48
CA ASP A 390 -6.77 11.30 18.89
C ASP A 390 -6.21 11.52 20.31
N PHE A 391 -6.31 10.51 21.19
CA PHE A 391 -5.72 10.53 22.52
C PHE A 391 -4.19 10.38 22.48
N LEU A 392 -3.68 9.39 21.73
CA LEU A 392 -2.24 9.15 21.59
C LEU A 392 -1.51 10.32 20.92
N ASN A 393 -2.20 11.05 20.03
CA ASN A 393 -1.67 12.23 19.33
C ASN A 393 -1.83 13.55 20.11
N ASP A 394 -2.34 13.52 21.34
CA ASP A 394 -2.45 14.71 22.20
C ASP A 394 -1.64 14.50 23.48
N HIS A 395 -0.52 15.22 23.61
CA HIS A 395 0.38 15.13 24.75
C HIS A 395 -0.32 15.49 26.07
N SER A 396 -1.26 16.43 26.06
CA SER A 396 -1.97 16.85 27.28
C SER A 396 -2.90 15.76 27.82
N ARG A 397 -3.29 14.81 26.96
CA ARG A 397 -4.21 13.70 27.29
C ARG A 397 -3.45 12.41 27.58
N SER A 398 -2.46 12.06 26.77
CA SER A 398 -1.75 10.76 26.82
C SER A 398 -0.45 10.76 27.62
N ASN A 399 0.11 11.94 27.93
CA ASN A 399 1.33 12.08 28.73
C ASN A 399 2.47 11.14 28.24
N ASN A 400 2.87 10.15 29.04
CA ASN A 400 3.94 9.20 28.71
C ASN A 400 3.63 8.30 27.49
N PHE A 401 2.37 8.22 27.06
CA PHE A 401 1.97 7.44 25.88
C PHE A 401 1.85 8.28 24.60
N TYR A 402 2.29 9.55 24.65
CA TYR A 402 2.26 10.44 23.50
C TYR A 402 3.17 9.92 22.37
N ILE A 403 2.58 9.61 21.22
CA ILE A 403 3.30 9.03 20.07
C ILE A 403 3.85 10.10 19.12
N GLY A 404 3.37 11.35 19.20
CA GLY A 404 3.82 12.44 18.33
C GLY A 404 5.13 13.11 18.75
N SER A 405 5.91 12.47 19.63
CA SER A 405 7.24 12.95 19.99
C SER A 405 8.19 12.74 18.81
N LEU A 406 9.03 13.74 18.54
CA LEU A 406 10.05 13.62 17.50
C LEU A 406 10.95 12.40 17.77
N ASP A 407 11.29 12.11 19.02
CA ASP A 407 12.14 10.96 19.36
C ASP A 407 11.49 9.63 18.93
N HIS A 408 10.18 9.47 19.15
CA HIS A 408 9.45 8.27 18.75
C HIS A 408 9.35 8.14 17.23
N GLN A 409 9.11 9.25 16.53
CA GLN A 409 9.04 9.26 15.07
C GLN A 409 10.42 9.02 14.42
N MET A 410 11.49 9.58 15.00
CA MET A 410 12.86 9.34 14.58
C MET A 410 13.28 7.89 14.80
N HIS A 411 12.94 7.31 15.96
CA HIS A 411 13.19 5.90 16.23
C HIS A 411 12.47 5.00 15.21
N LEU A 412 11.20 5.29 14.92
CA LEU A 412 10.42 4.55 13.91
C LEU A 412 11.05 4.66 12.52
N ALA A 413 11.46 5.86 12.10
CA ALA A 413 12.16 6.07 10.84
C ALA A 413 13.46 5.26 10.76
N GLN A 414 14.26 5.26 11.82
CA GLN A 414 15.49 4.48 11.88
C GLN A 414 15.23 2.97 11.79
N SER A 415 14.20 2.46 12.49
CA SER A 415 13.80 1.05 12.42
C SER A 415 13.44 0.64 10.99
N PHE A 416 12.62 1.44 10.29
CA PHE A 416 12.29 1.17 8.89
C PHE A 416 13.52 1.21 7.98
N LEU A 417 14.38 2.22 8.13
CA LEU A 417 15.57 2.34 7.28
C LEU A 417 16.61 1.25 7.58
N ARG A 418 16.75 0.81 8.83
CA ARG A 418 17.58 -0.36 9.20
C ARG A 418 17.08 -1.61 8.51
N LEU A 419 15.77 -1.83 8.54
CA LEU A 419 15.13 -2.96 7.85
C LEU A 419 15.38 -2.89 6.33
N CYS A 420 15.31 -1.70 5.72
CA CYS A 420 15.63 -1.50 4.29
C CYS A 420 17.12 -1.60 3.95
N ALA A 421 18.01 -1.65 4.95
CA ALA A 421 19.45 -1.77 4.75
C ALA A 421 19.98 -3.19 4.99
N ASP A 422 19.16 -4.11 5.50
CA ASP A 422 19.57 -5.48 5.83
C ASP A 422 19.43 -6.42 4.62
N ARG A 423 20.59 -6.80 4.07
CA ARG A 423 20.73 -7.68 2.89
C ARG A 423 20.44 -9.16 3.16
N ASN A 424 20.32 -9.57 4.42
CA ASN A 424 20.14 -10.97 4.80
C ASN A 424 18.67 -11.38 4.96
N LEU A 425 17.73 -10.47 4.75
CA LEU A 425 16.31 -10.75 4.89
C LEU A 425 15.79 -11.53 3.66
N PRO A 426 15.15 -12.71 3.84
CA PRO A 426 14.58 -13.46 2.73
C PRO A 426 13.62 -12.65 1.86
N GLN A 427 13.66 -12.84 0.54
CA GLN A 427 12.85 -12.08 -0.43
C GLN A 427 11.32 -12.18 -0.19
N ASP A 428 10.87 -13.25 0.47
CA ASP A 428 9.46 -13.46 0.80
C ASP A 428 8.95 -12.47 1.88
N LEU A 429 9.88 -11.81 2.61
CA LEU A 429 9.60 -10.75 3.59
C LEU A 429 9.26 -9.40 2.95
N PHE A 430 9.39 -9.26 1.64
CA PHE A 430 9.03 -8.04 0.93
C PHE A 430 7.54 -7.71 1.01
N THR A 431 6.72 -8.37 1.83
CA THR A 431 5.33 -7.96 2.13
C THR A 431 5.24 -6.58 2.78
N ILE A 432 6.28 -6.10 3.49
CA ILE A 432 6.31 -4.72 3.98
C ILE A 432 6.45 -3.73 2.80
N TYR A 433 6.96 -4.14 1.64
CA TYR A 433 7.10 -3.27 0.47
C TYR A 433 6.60 -3.94 -0.80
N GLY A 434 5.62 -4.84 -0.69
CA GLY A 434 5.12 -5.63 -1.81
C GLY A 434 4.22 -4.77 -2.70
N PRO A 435 3.84 -5.24 -3.91
CA PRO A 435 3.04 -4.48 -4.87
C PRO A 435 1.63 -4.06 -4.38
N ARG A 436 1.32 -4.27 -3.09
CA ARG A 436 0.04 -3.94 -2.44
C ARG A 436 0.15 -3.32 -1.02
N ARG A 437 1.32 -2.92 -0.51
CA ARG A 437 1.52 -2.50 0.91
C ARG A 437 2.55 -1.35 1.05
N PRO A 438 2.74 -0.71 2.24
CA PRO A 438 2.85 0.74 2.55
C PRO A 438 4.02 1.50 1.86
N ARG A 439 4.13 1.39 0.53
CA ARG A 439 5.07 2.12 -0.33
C ARG A 439 4.79 3.62 -0.34
N GLN A 440 3.51 4.01 -0.27
CA GLN A 440 3.05 5.40 -0.46
C GLN A 440 3.21 6.30 0.77
N HIS A 441 3.62 5.77 1.92
CA HIS A 441 3.65 6.53 3.17
C HIS A 441 5.02 6.65 3.80
N LEU A 442 5.98 5.76 3.48
CA LEU A 442 7.32 5.85 4.07
C LEU A 442 8.02 7.13 3.65
N ILE A 443 8.01 7.45 2.35
CA ILE A 443 8.68 8.65 1.86
C ILE A 443 8.01 9.92 2.39
N PRO A 444 6.68 10.12 2.28
CA PRO A 444 6.01 11.24 2.94
C PRO A 444 6.26 11.32 4.44
N PHE A 445 6.35 10.18 5.14
CA PHE A 445 6.69 10.14 6.56
C PHE A 445 8.10 10.65 6.80
N LEU A 446 9.12 10.10 6.11
CA LEU A 446 10.51 10.54 6.23
C LEU A 446 10.67 12.03 5.90
N THR A 447 10.03 12.51 4.83
CA THR A 447 10.15 13.90 4.39
C THR A 447 9.39 14.91 5.27
N SER A 448 8.46 14.41 6.10
CA SER A 448 7.79 15.19 7.15
C SER A 448 8.68 15.43 8.38
N LEU A 449 9.69 14.58 8.61
CA LEU A 449 10.61 14.70 9.74
C LEU A 449 11.64 15.82 9.51
N PRO A 450 12.22 16.39 10.57
CA PRO A 450 13.32 17.34 10.43
C PRO A 450 14.54 16.69 9.74
N PRO A 451 15.28 17.46 8.92
CA PRO A 451 16.54 17.06 8.31
C PRO A 451 17.50 16.40 9.33
N SER A 452 17.90 15.14 9.11
CA SER A 452 18.75 14.39 10.05
C SER A 452 19.92 13.66 9.36
N ILE A 453 21.13 13.96 9.83
CA ILE A 453 22.38 13.30 9.38
C ILE A 453 22.36 11.80 9.69
N GLU A 454 21.76 11.40 10.81
CA GLU A 454 21.67 9.99 11.21
C GLU A 454 20.84 9.18 10.21
N LEU A 455 19.71 9.74 9.76
CA LEU A 455 18.88 9.10 8.74
C LEU A 455 19.60 9.05 7.39
N CYS A 456 20.40 10.07 7.02
CA CYS A 456 21.20 10.03 5.79
C CYS A 456 22.11 8.81 5.70
N LEU A 457 22.73 8.40 6.81
CA LEU A 457 23.63 7.25 6.83
C LEU A 457 22.88 5.95 6.53
N LEU A 458 21.64 5.83 7.00
CA LEU A 458 20.77 4.67 6.75
C LEU A 458 20.17 4.72 5.34
N ILE A 459 19.73 5.90 4.88
CA ILE A 459 19.24 6.12 3.50
C ILE A 459 20.33 5.74 2.48
N ALA A 460 21.58 6.15 2.75
CA ALA A 460 22.71 5.81 1.90
C ALA A 460 23.01 4.29 1.84
N ARG A 461 22.46 3.49 2.77
CA ARG A 461 22.64 2.03 2.84
C ARG A 461 21.42 1.25 2.37
N MET A 462 20.33 1.93 2.00
CA MET A 462 19.13 1.27 1.51
C MET A 462 19.43 0.39 0.30
N GLU A 463 18.82 -0.79 0.27
CA GLU A 463 18.93 -1.70 -0.86
C GLU A 463 18.22 -1.10 -2.09
N PRO A 464 18.84 -1.17 -3.30
CA PRO A 464 18.28 -0.56 -4.50
C PRO A 464 16.88 -1.05 -4.85
N ASP A 465 16.54 -2.30 -4.56
CA ASP A 465 15.21 -2.85 -4.82
C ASP A 465 14.10 -2.09 -4.08
N HIS A 466 14.39 -1.56 -2.88
CA HIS A 466 13.45 -0.69 -2.16
C HIS A 466 13.31 0.67 -2.84
N ILE A 467 14.41 1.23 -3.33
CA ILE A 467 14.47 2.54 -3.97
C ILE A 467 13.74 2.52 -5.32
N PHE A 468 13.96 1.49 -6.14
CA PHE A 468 13.34 1.38 -7.47
C PHE A 468 11.84 1.06 -7.45
N THR A 469 11.25 0.85 -6.27
CA THR A 469 9.80 0.71 -6.11
C THR A 469 9.07 2.03 -5.84
N LEU A 470 9.80 3.13 -5.66
CA LEU A 470 9.25 4.47 -5.42
C LEU A 470 8.69 5.10 -6.70
N ASP A 471 7.71 5.99 -6.55
CA ASP A 471 7.18 6.76 -7.67
C ASP A 471 7.99 8.06 -7.94
N SER A 472 7.72 8.72 -9.08
CA SER A 472 8.46 9.93 -9.45
C SER A 472 8.30 11.08 -8.45
N ALA A 473 7.14 11.19 -7.79
CA ALA A 473 6.89 12.24 -6.82
C ALA A 473 7.67 11.97 -5.52
N ASP A 474 7.71 10.71 -5.08
CA ASP A 474 8.49 10.27 -3.92
C ASP A 474 9.98 10.59 -4.07
N PHE A 475 10.54 10.39 -5.27
CA PHE A 475 11.94 10.74 -5.54
C PHE A 475 12.20 12.25 -5.40
N GLU A 476 11.31 13.08 -5.95
CA GLU A 476 11.43 14.54 -5.87
C GLU A 476 11.32 15.05 -4.42
N ASP A 477 10.37 14.50 -3.66
CA ASP A 477 10.16 14.84 -2.25
C ASP A 477 11.38 14.46 -1.40
N MET A 478 11.94 13.27 -1.61
CA MET A 478 13.16 12.84 -0.92
C MET A 478 14.36 13.70 -1.26
N LEU A 479 14.57 14.02 -2.54
CA LEU A 479 15.67 14.86 -2.97
C LEU A 479 15.58 16.27 -2.36
N SER A 480 14.38 16.85 -2.36
CA SER A 480 14.08 18.13 -1.72
C SER A 480 14.36 18.08 -0.21
N TRP A 481 14.01 16.98 0.45
CA TRP A 481 14.32 16.77 1.86
C TRP A 481 15.82 16.62 2.14
N LEU A 482 16.54 15.81 1.37
CA LEU A 482 17.99 15.60 1.51
C LEU A 482 18.77 16.92 1.36
N LYS A 483 18.39 17.77 0.40
CA LYS A 483 19.00 19.09 0.17
C LYS A 483 18.85 20.06 1.35
N ARG A 484 17.92 19.82 2.27
CA ARG A 484 17.75 20.62 3.49
C ARG A 484 18.72 20.23 4.61
N ILE A 485 19.45 19.12 4.50
CA ILE A 485 20.35 18.62 5.54
C ILE A 485 21.73 19.30 5.43
N PRO A 486 22.18 20.04 6.46
CA PRO A 486 23.54 20.58 6.48
C PRO A 486 24.56 19.45 6.41
N SER A 487 25.56 19.58 5.53
CA SER A 487 26.65 18.60 5.38
C SER A 487 26.22 17.21 4.88
N VAL A 488 25.07 17.08 4.22
CA VAL A 488 24.75 15.87 3.47
C VAL A 488 25.82 15.62 2.41
N SER A 489 26.19 14.34 2.22
CA SER A 489 27.18 14.00 1.20
C SER A 489 26.65 14.39 -0.18
N GLN A 490 27.45 15.14 -0.91
CA GLN A 490 27.19 15.47 -2.31
C GLN A 490 27.00 14.17 -3.12
N ASP A 491 27.68 13.08 -2.76
CA ASP A 491 27.49 11.75 -3.35
C ASP A 491 26.06 11.25 -3.29
N LEU A 492 25.42 11.44 -2.13
CA LEU A 492 24.06 11.00 -1.87
C LEU A 492 23.02 11.88 -2.60
N ILE A 493 23.23 13.20 -2.65
CA ILE A 493 22.34 14.10 -3.40
C ILE A 493 22.28 13.68 -4.86
N GLU A 494 23.43 13.60 -5.52
CA GLU A 494 23.50 13.27 -6.96
C GLU A 494 22.97 11.87 -7.26
N LEU A 495 23.15 10.89 -6.35
CA LEU A 495 22.53 9.57 -6.48
C LEU A 495 20.99 9.66 -6.55
N TRP A 496 20.38 10.51 -5.71
CA TRP A 496 18.93 10.71 -5.74
C TRP A 496 18.48 11.59 -6.90
N GLU A 497 19.31 12.52 -7.39
CA GLU A 497 19.08 13.25 -8.64
C GLU A 497 19.02 12.30 -9.85
N ASP A 498 19.91 11.29 -9.87
CA ASP A 498 19.90 10.25 -10.88
C ASP A 498 18.60 9.43 -10.81
N TYR A 499 18.12 9.08 -9.61
CA TYR A 499 16.85 8.38 -9.46
C TYR A 499 15.64 9.22 -9.92
N VAL A 500 15.58 10.51 -9.58
CA VAL A 500 14.54 11.44 -10.08
C VAL A 500 14.57 11.49 -11.61
N TYR A 501 15.76 11.60 -12.19
CA TYR A 501 15.92 11.59 -13.64
C TYR A 501 15.37 10.29 -14.24
N MET A 502 15.73 9.13 -13.68
CA MET A 502 15.23 7.84 -14.16
C MET A 502 13.70 7.73 -14.03
N ALA A 503 13.12 8.17 -12.92
CA ALA A 503 11.69 8.04 -12.65
C ALA A 503 10.80 8.97 -13.49
N SER A 504 11.27 10.19 -13.79
CA SER A 504 10.56 11.15 -14.64
C SER A 504 10.42 10.71 -16.12
N THR A 505 10.99 9.55 -16.48
CA THR A 505 10.96 8.99 -17.85
C THR A 505 9.99 7.81 -18.07
N GLN A 506 8.92 7.64 -17.25
CA GLN A 506 7.95 6.51 -17.26
C GLN A 506 7.35 6.05 -18.63
N PRO A 507 6.79 4.81 -18.68
CA PRO A 507 7.48 3.57 -19.00
C PRO A 507 7.72 3.44 -20.51
N PHE A 508 8.88 2.93 -20.87
CA PHE A 508 9.22 2.63 -22.25
C PHE A 508 8.19 1.68 -22.87
N SER A 509 7.27 2.23 -23.69
CA SER A 509 6.83 1.47 -24.85
C SER A 509 8.09 1.02 -25.57
N ASP A 510 8.14 -0.24 -26.04
CA ASP A 510 9.27 -0.79 -26.81
C ASP A 510 9.71 0.14 -27.95
N THR A 511 8.83 1.04 -28.39
CA THR A 511 9.05 2.10 -29.37
C THR A 511 9.77 3.37 -28.86
N TRP A 512 9.71 3.75 -27.58
CA TRP A 512 10.34 4.99 -27.10
C TRP A 512 11.84 4.83 -26.88
N LEU A 513 12.30 3.69 -26.34
CA LEU A 513 13.74 3.39 -26.15
C LEU A 513 14.46 3.40 -27.50
N VAL A 514 13.84 2.81 -28.53
CA VAL A 514 14.31 2.83 -29.92
C VAL A 514 14.31 4.25 -30.53
N ASN A 515 13.36 5.11 -30.16
CA ASN A 515 13.26 6.46 -30.70
C ASN A 515 14.12 7.51 -29.94
N HIS A 516 14.45 7.29 -28.67
CA HIS A 516 15.26 8.21 -27.83
C HIS A 516 16.72 7.77 -27.61
N ILE A 517 17.13 6.60 -28.13
CA ILE A 517 18.55 6.28 -28.39
C ILE A 517 19.27 7.40 -29.18
N ASN A 518 18.52 8.29 -29.84
CA ASN A 518 19.04 9.43 -30.61
C ASN A 518 19.00 10.80 -29.89
N SER A 519 18.68 10.89 -28.58
CA SER A 519 18.69 12.18 -27.83
C SER A 519 19.30 12.04 -26.41
N PRO A 520 20.45 12.66 -26.11
CA PRO A 520 21.25 12.41 -24.91
C PRO A 520 20.86 13.35 -23.75
N SER A 521 20.42 12.82 -22.61
CA SER A 521 20.23 13.68 -21.43
C SER A 521 20.40 13.07 -20.03
N SER A 522 20.87 11.82 -19.89
CA SER A 522 21.44 11.34 -18.60
C SER A 522 22.59 10.41 -18.82
N GLU A 523 23.64 10.65 -18.05
CA GLU A 523 24.93 9.96 -18.12
C GLU A 523 24.96 8.65 -17.32
N LEU A 524 24.06 8.43 -16.33
CA LEU A 524 23.94 7.15 -15.63
C LEU A 524 23.33 6.04 -16.53
N CYS A 525 22.29 6.39 -17.31
CA CYS A 525 21.79 5.52 -18.37
C CYS A 525 22.87 5.25 -19.42
N GLN A 526 23.74 6.21 -19.73
CA GLN A 526 24.83 6.00 -20.69
C GLN A 526 25.93 5.08 -20.17
N VAL A 527 26.22 5.04 -18.86
CA VAL A 527 27.16 4.08 -18.26
C VAL A 527 26.59 2.66 -18.30
N LEU A 528 25.30 2.48 -17.97
CA LEU A 528 24.62 1.18 -17.98
C LEU A 528 24.37 0.66 -19.41
N VAL A 529 24.07 1.57 -20.35
CA VAL A 529 23.96 1.29 -21.79
C VAL A 529 25.33 1.07 -22.43
N ALA A 530 26.40 1.73 -21.96
CA ALA A 530 27.76 1.49 -22.44
C ALA A 530 28.35 0.17 -21.94
N LEU A 531 27.77 -0.41 -20.88
CA LEU A 531 27.98 -1.80 -20.48
C LEU A 531 27.04 -2.79 -21.24
N GLU A 532 26.18 -2.30 -22.15
CA GLU A 532 25.17 -3.03 -22.93
C GLU A 532 24.19 -3.91 -22.10
N LEU A 533 23.88 -3.52 -20.87
CA LEU A 533 22.95 -4.23 -19.97
C LEU A 533 21.57 -3.55 -19.91
N LEU A 534 20.62 -3.93 -20.78
CA LEU A 534 19.19 -3.54 -20.69
C LEU A 534 18.29 -4.64 -21.31
N PRO A 535 16.98 -4.81 -20.98
CA PRO A 535 16.12 -4.14 -19.99
C PRO A 535 15.13 -5.09 -19.24
N TYR A 536 15.59 -6.15 -18.56
CA TYR A 536 14.66 -7.00 -17.74
C TYR A 536 15.12 -7.33 -16.32
N SER A 537 16.30 -6.88 -15.88
CA SER A 537 16.96 -7.59 -14.78
C SER A 537 17.71 -6.69 -13.78
N PHE A 538 17.26 -5.47 -13.49
CA PHE A 538 17.92 -4.68 -12.43
C PHE A 538 17.84 -5.36 -11.06
N CYS A 539 16.71 -5.97 -10.73
CA CYS A 539 16.53 -6.80 -9.54
C CYS A 539 17.26 -8.16 -9.62
N SER A 540 17.90 -8.50 -10.75
CA SER A 540 18.59 -9.79 -10.95
C SER A 540 20.10 -9.64 -11.13
N ILE A 541 20.60 -8.45 -11.47
CA ILE A 541 22.02 -8.14 -11.67
C ILE A 541 22.87 -8.40 -10.41
N PRO A 542 22.45 -7.99 -9.19
CA PRO A 542 23.21 -8.30 -7.98
C PRO A 542 23.34 -9.82 -7.75
N HIS A 543 22.27 -10.57 -8.02
CA HIS A 543 22.23 -12.03 -7.90
C HIS A 543 23.00 -12.76 -9.01
N LEU A 544 23.17 -12.15 -10.18
CA LEU A 544 23.87 -12.73 -11.34
C LEU A 544 25.39 -12.58 -11.25
N LEU A 545 25.87 -11.48 -10.65
CA LEU A 545 27.29 -11.09 -10.70
C LEU A 545 28.03 -11.09 -9.35
N ASP A 546 27.34 -11.35 -8.23
CA ASP A 546 27.92 -11.26 -6.87
C ASP A 546 28.67 -9.92 -6.65
N ILE A 547 28.24 -8.87 -7.36
CA ILE A 547 28.75 -7.51 -7.17
C ILE A 547 27.97 -6.91 -6.02
N THR A 548 28.65 -6.62 -4.93
CA THR A 548 28.05 -5.95 -3.80
C THR A 548 27.65 -4.53 -4.18
N TRP A 549 26.58 -4.00 -3.58
CA TRP A 549 26.18 -2.62 -3.82
C TRP A 549 27.29 -1.61 -3.50
N ASP A 550 28.17 -1.91 -2.54
CA ASP A 550 29.32 -1.06 -2.23
C ASP A 550 30.34 -1.04 -3.39
N GLU A 551 30.53 -2.15 -4.10
CA GLU A 551 31.37 -2.20 -5.30
C GLU A 551 30.73 -1.44 -6.46
N LEU A 552 29.42 -1.61 -6.69
CA LEU A 552 28.70 -0.88 -7.74
C LEU A 552 28.69 0.64 -7.45
N ARG A 553 28.44 1.02 -6.19
CA ARG A 553 28.49 2.41 -5.72
C ARG A 553 29.90 2.98 -5.85
N THR A 554 30.94 2.22 -5.53
CA THR A 554 32.34 2.65 -5.70
C THR A 554 32.64 2.91 -7.18
N ILE A 555 32.16 2.05 -8.08
CA ILE A 555 32.28 2.26 -9.54
C ILE A 555 31.56 3.55 -9.95
N ILE A 556 30.29 3.73 -9.55
CA ILE A 556 29.49 4.93 -9.86
C ILE A 556 30.17 6.21 -9.33
N CYS A 557 30.60 6.22 -8.06
CA CYS A 557 31.28 7.35 -7.43
C CYS A 557 32.67 7.63 -8.05
N SER A 558 33.37 6.61 -8.55
CA SER A 558 34.73 6.77 -9.13
C SER A 558 34.74 7.43 -10.51
N VAL A 559 33.66 7.32 -11.28
CA VAL A 559 33.58 7.87 -12.65
C VAL A 559 33.07 9.33 -12.65
N ARG A 560 32.39 9.74 -11.57
CA ARG A 560 31.68 11.01 -11.44
C ARG A 560 32.54 12.28 -11.44
N PRO A 561 33.71 12.36 -10.78
CA PRO A 561 34.55 13.58 -10.83
C PRO A 561 35.01 13.95 -12.24
N SER A 562 35.11 12.96 -13.12
CA SER A 562 35.55 13.13 -14.52
C SER A 562 34.43 13.58 -15.47
N ILE A 563 33.18 13.59 -15.01
CA ILE A 563 31.99 13.94 -15.80
C ILE A 563 31.61 15.43 -15.63
N VAL A 564 31.77 15.97 -14.43
CA VAL A 564 31.32 17.34 -14.07
C VAL A 564 32.07 18.45 -14.83
N ASP A 565 33.25 18.18 -15.40
CA ASP A 565 34.13 19.20 -16.01
C ASP A 565 34.01 19.33 -17.54
N THR A 566 33.14 18.56 -18.20
CA THR A 566 33.01 18.61 -19.68
C THR A 566 31.60 18.91 -20.14
N GLY A 567 31.27 20.19 -20.22
CA GLY A 567 30.02 20.65 -20.84
C GLY A 567 30.00 20.41 -22.34
N TYR A 568 29.66 19.20 -22.82
CA TYR A 568 29.39 18.95 -24.25
C TYR A 568 28.43 17.78 -24.51
N ARG A 569 27.30 18.09 -25.17
CA ARG A 569 26.13 17.25 -25.43
C ARG A 569 26.17 16.40 -26.73
N ALA A 570 27.30 15.86 -27.18
CA ALA A 570 27.32 15.22 -28.52
C ALA A 570 28.22 13.98 -28.78
N ARG A 571 28.97 13.41 -27.83
CA ARG A 571 29.83 12.23 -28.12
C ARG A 571 30.02 11.25 -26.96
N SER A 572 28.93 10.71 -26.44
CA SER A 572 28.92 9.77 -25.30
C SER A 572 29.88 8.59 -25.42
N ARG A 573 29.97 7.95 -26.60
CA ARG A 573 30.74 6.71 -26.82
C ARG A 573 32.27 6.93 -26.84
N GLU A 574 32.73 8.03 -27.45
CA GLU A 574 34.15 8.37 -27.51
C GLU A 574 34.65 8.95 -26.18
N ILE A 575 33.77 9.64 -25.45
CA ILE A 575 34.07 10.21 -24.13
C ILE A 575 34.21 9.10 -23.07
N LEU A 576 33.34 8.09 -23.07
CA LEU A 576 33.45 6.93 -22.17
C LEU A 576 34.73 6.09 -22.42
N GLN A 577 35.18 5.98 -23.68
CA GLN A 577 36.45 5.34 -24.04
C GLN A 577 37.69 6.18 -23.65
N ALA A 578 37.52 7.49 -23.45
CA ALA A 578 38.58 8.40 -23.02
C ALA A 578 38.65 8.58 -21.49
N ILE A 579 37.53 8.44 -20.77
CA ILE A 579 37.42 8.75 -19.32
C ILE A 579 37.84 7.58 -18.43
N ILE A 580 37.50 6.33 -18.78
CA ILE A 580 37.93 5.16 -18.01
C ILE A 580 39.14 4.59 -18.75
N PRO A 581 40.33 4.53 -18.11
CA PRO A 581 41.51 3.97 -18.75
C PRO A 581 41.18 2.59 -19.34
N TRP A 582 41.57 2.34 -20.58
CA TRP A 582 41.28 1.09 -21.28
C TRP A 582 41.66 -0.16 -20.45
N GLU A 583 42.73 -0.06 -19.66
CA GLU A 583 43.16 -1.11 -18.71
C GLU A 583 42.12 -1.40 -17.61
N THR A 584 41.40 -0.38 -17.12
CA THR A 584 40.35 -0.51 -16.09
C THR A 584 39.06 -1.08 -16.67
N GLN A 585 38.66 -0.64 -17.86
CA GLN A 585 37.52 -1.24 -18.59
C GLN A 585 37.79 -2.72 -18.85
N ARG A 586 39.00 -3.04 -19.31
CA ARG A 586 39.45 -4.41 -19.55
C ARG A 586 39.43 -5.26 -18.27
N TRP A 587 39.77 -4.68 -17.11
CA TRP A 587 39.69 -5.38 -15.83
C TRP A 587 38.25 -5.69 -15.42
N ILE A 588 37.32 -4.74 -15.57
CA ILE A 588 35.89 -4.90 -15.26
C ILE A 588 35.25 -5.95 -16.17
N TYR A 589 35.44 -5.84 -17.49
CA TYR A 589 34.93 -6.85 -18.44
C TYR A 589 35.53 -8.23 -18.19
N ARG A 590 36.82 -8.28 -17.84
CA ARG A 590 37.48 -9.54 -17.48
C ARG A 590 36.90 -10.16 -16.20
N ASP A 591 36.67 -9.38 -15.16
CA ASP A 591 36.15 -9.89 -13.88
C ASP A 591 34.72 -10.41 -14.02
N ILE A 592 33.86 -9.65 -14.72
CA ILE A 592 32.49 -10.06 -15.05
C ILE A 592 32.50 -11.37 -15.86
N ALA A 593 33.32 -11.45 -16.91
CA ALA A 593 33.41 -12.67 -17.72
C ALA A 593 33.94 -13.88 -16.91
N LEU A 594 34.93 -13.69 -16.04
CA LEU A 594 35.46 -14.75 -15.18
C LEU A 594 34.39 -15.28 -14.21
N LYS A 595 33.57 -14.38 -13.64
CA LYS A 595 32.48 -14.75 -12.73
C LYS A 595 31.37 -15.51 -13.45
N CYS A 596 30.95 -15.05 -14.64
CA CYS A 596 30.00 -15.78 -15.49
C CYS A 596 30.53 -17.17 -15.86
N ILE A 597 31.78 -17.29 -16.30
CA ILE A 597 32.38 -18.57 -16.67
C ILE A 597 32.45 -19.52 -15.48
N ARG A 598 32.89 -19.06 -14.30
CA ARG A 598 32.99 -19.91 -13.10
C ARG A 598 31.65 -20.46 -12.65
N ARG A 599 30.58 -19.65 -12.76
CA ARG A 599 29.21 -20.07 -12.47
C ARG A 599 28.70 -21.11 -13.48
N ILE A 600 29.10 -20.99 -14.75
CA ILE A 600 28.81 -21.98 -15.80
C ILE A 600 29.58 -23.30 -15.56
N VAL A 601 30.84 -23.24 -15.10
CA VAL A 601 31.73 -24.40 -14.89
C VAL A 601 31.36 -25.21 -13.65
N ASN A 602 30.91 -24.58 -12.56
CA ASN A 602 30.52 -25.25 -11.30
C ASN A 602 29.00 -25.13 -11.02
N PRO A 603 28.15 -25.91 -11.72
CA PRO A 603 26.71 -25.89 -11.47
C PRO A 603 26.29 -26.53 -10.13
N GLU A 604 27.19 -27.25 -9.44
CA GLU A 604 26.86 -27.98 -8.21
C GLU A 604 26.65 -27.08 -6.96
N ASP A 605 27.05 -25.81 -6.99
CA ASP A 605 26.84 -24.88 -5.86
C ASP A 605 25.38 -24.41 -5.72
N HIS A 606 24.55 -24.60 -6.75
CA HIS A 606 23.15 -24.19 -6.73
C HIS A 606 22.24 -25.28 -7.32
N ARG A 607 21.56 -26.00 -6.43
CA ARG A 607 20.66 -27.11 -6.75
C ARG A 607 19.60 -26.69 -7.77
N GLY A 608 19.71 -27.20 -9.00
CA GLY A 608 18.56 -27.48 -9.86
C GLY A 608 18.06 -26.37 -10.79
N ILE A 609 18.83 -25.31 -11.04
CA ILE A 609 18.46 -24.30 -12.05
C ILE A 609 19.46 -24.43 -13.20
N GLY A 610 19.02 -24.96 -14.35
CA GLY A 610 19.85 -24.94 -15.56
C GLY A 610 20.28 -23.52 -15.91
N ILE A 611 21.49 -23.38 -16.47
CA ILE A 611 22.07 -22.09 -16.86
C ILE A 611 21.07 -21.33 -17.73
N LYS A 612 20.73 -20.11 -17.32
CA LYS A 612 19.67 -19.33 -17.98
C LYS A 612 20.20 -18.65 -19.23
N PHE A 613 19.31 -18.45 -20.21
CA PHE A 613 19.60 -17.78 -21.48
C PHE A 613 20.35 -16.44 -21.30
N ASP A 614 19.96 -15.67 -20.28
CA ASP A 614 20.52 -14.36 -19.98
C ASP A 614 22.02 -14.41 -19.60
N GLU A 615 22.49 -15.52 -19.02
CA GLU A 615 23.89 -15.70 -18.58
C GLU A 615 24.83 -15.93 -19.78
N TRP A 616 24.39 -16.74 -20.75
CA TRP A 616 25.14 -16.95 -22.00
C TRP A 616 25.15 -15.72 -22.90
N TYR A 617 24.03 -15.00 -22.95
CA TYR A 617 23.93 -13.74 -23.69
C TYR A 617 24.87 -12.69 -23.10
N LEU A 618 24.85 -12.54 -21.77
CA LEU A 618 25.74 -11.64 -21.05
C LEU A 618 27.22 -11.97 -21.28
N LEU A 619 27.60 -13.25 -21.18
CA LEU A 619 28.97 -13.68 -21.45
C LEU A 619 29.41 -13.34 -22.87
N ALA A 620 28.54 -13.57 -23.87
CA ALA A 620 28.85 -13.26 -25.26
C ALA A 620 29.04 -11.76 -25.49
N GLU A 621 28.20 -10.92 -24.90
CA GLU A 621 28.34 -9.45 -24.98
C GLU A 621 29.65 -8.97 -24.34
N VAL A 622 29.98 -9.47 -23.15
CA VAL A 622 31.23 -9.09 -22.46
C VAL A 622 32.47 -9.56 -23.26
N LEU A 623 32.42 -10.74 -23.90
CA LEU A 623 33.53 -11.26 -24.70
C LEU A 623 33.79 -10.47 -25.98
N LYS A 624 32.79 -9.81 -26.58
CA LYS A 624 33.00 -8.89 -27.73
C LYS A 624 33.98 -7.77 -27.41
N HIS A 625 33.99 -7.34 -26.15
CA HIS A 625 34.77 -6.20 -25.68
C HIS A 625 36.06 -6.62 -24.98
N CYS A 626 36.31 -7.92 -24.80
CA CYS A 626 37.55 -8.46 -24.26
C CYS A 626 38.60 -8.71 -25.36
N LEU A 627 39.79 -8.11 -25.25
CA LEU A 627 40.98 -8.51 -26.02
C LEU A 627 41.46 -9.92 -25.62
N PRO A 628 42.32 -10.61 -26.42
CA PRO A 628 42.81 -11.95 -26.09
C PRO A 628 43.40 -11.98 -24.67
N CYS A 629 42.70 -12.68 -23.78
CA CYS A 629 43.03 -12.81 -22.37
C CYS A 629 43.22 -14.29 -22.06
N ASN A 630 44.46 -14.70 -21.85
CA ASN A 630 44.82 -16.11 -21.63
C ASN A 630 44.17 -16.71 -20.36
N THR A 631 43.83 -15.88 -19.36
CA THR A 631 43.14 -16.34 -18.15
C THR A 631 41.68 -16.71 -18.43
N LEU A 632 40.95 -15.86 -19.17
CA LEU A 632 39.57 -16.13 -19.57
C LEU A 632 39.48 -17.37 -20.46
N TYR A 633 40.44 -17.52 -21.38
CA TYR A 633 40.53 -18.71 -22.24
C TYR A 633 40.67 -20.01 -21.44
N ARG A 634 41.56 -20.04 -20.44
CA ARG A 634 41.76 -21.24 -19.60
C ARG A 634 40.50 -21.62 -18.82
N GLU A 635 39.80 -20.66 -18.25
CA GLU A 635 38.56 -20.89 -17.49
C GLU A 635 37.42 -21.32 -18.43
N PHE A 636 37.32 -20.72 -19.62
CA PHE A 636 36.33 -21.10 -20.62
C PHE A 636 36.55 -22.51 -21.17
N GLN A 637 37.82 -22.96 -21.29
CA GLN A 637 38.14 -24.36 -21.63
C GLN A 637 37.66 -25.37 -20.60
N CYS A 638 37.43 -24.96 -19.35
CA CYS A 638 36.93 -25.83 -18.29
C CYS A 638 35.42 -26.09 -18.40
N ILE A 639 34.69 -25.34 -19.25
CA ILE A 639 33.26 -25.59 -19.49
C ILE A 639 33.11 -26.92 -20.26
N PRO A 640 32.31 -27.88 -19.76
CA PRO A 640 32.10 -29.15 -20.44
C PRO A 640 31.53 -28.95 -21.85
N ARG A 641 32.18 -29.56 -22.86
CA ARG A 641 31.76 -29.46 -24.28
C ARG A 641 30.29 -29.84 -24.49
N SER A 642 29.81 -30.87 -23.79
CA SER A 642 28.42 -31.33 -23.85
C SER A 642 27.40 -30.27 -23.40
N MET A 643 27.77 -29.41 -22.45
CA MET A 643 26.90 -28.35 -21.93
C MET A 643 26.74 -27.20 -22.93
N ILE A 644 27.84 -26.87 -23.62
CA ILE A 644 27.84 -25.88 -24.70
C ILE A 644 26.97 -26.42 -25.85
N THR A 645 27.19 -27.68 -26.26
CA THR A 645 26.44 -28.31 -27.34
C THR A 645 24.94 -28.40 -27.03
N SER A 646 24.54 -28.85 -25.84
CA SER A 646 23.12 -28.96 -25.46
C SER A 646 22.39 -27.62 -25.50
N TYR A 647 23.05 -26.53 -25.09
CA TYR A 647 22.46 -25.19 -25.13
C TYR A 647 22.15 -24.73 -26.56
N PHE A 648 23.06 -24.98 -27.50
CA PHE A 648 22.89 -24.57 -28.89
C PHE A 648 22.02 -25.54 -29.71
N GLU A 649 21.86 -26.79 -29.28
CA GLU A 649 20.92 -27.75 -29.87
C GLU A 649 19.45 -27.44 -29.53
N ASP A 650 19.18 -27.05 -28.28
CA ASP A 650 17.83 -26.76 -27.78
C ASP A 650 17.46 -25.26 -27.82
N GLY A 651 18.41 -24.40 -28.23
CA GLY A 651 18.29 -22.93 -28.18
C GLY A 651 17.52 -22.30 -29.36
N PRO A 652 16.98 -21.07 -29.19
CA PRO A 652 16.29 -20.33 -30.26
C PRO A 652 17.17 -20.02 -31.48
N SER A 653 16.57 -19.91 -32.67
CA SER A 653 17.30 -19.72 -33.94
C SER A 653 18.10 -18.42 -34.08
N TRP A 654 17.87 -17.43 -33.21
CA TRP A 654 18.61 -16.15 -33.21
C TRP A 654 19.90 -16.19 -32.38
N CYS A 655 20.20 -17.31 -31.71
CA CYS A 655 21.45 -17.52 -30.97
C CYS A 655 22.73 -17.34 -31.84
N HIS A 656 22.60 -17.41 -33.17
CA HIS A 656 23.72 -17.24 -34.11
C HIS A 656 24.40 -15.87 -34.00
N ASP A 657 23.61 -14.81 -34.16
CA ASP A 657 24.14 -13.45 -34.33
C ASP A 657 24.44 -12.78 -32.99
N SER A 658 23.69 -13.17 -31.95
CA SER A 658 23.77 -12.56 -30.63
C SER A 658 24.76 -13.25 -29.68
N ILE A 659 25.07 -14.55 -29.87
CA ILE A 659 25.88 -15.33 -28.92
C ILE A 659 27.03 -16.08 -29.60
N ALA A 660 26.73 -16.89 -30.62
CA ALA A 660 27.73 -17.79 -31.21
C ALA A 660 28.84 -17.05 -31.99
N LYS A 661 28.47 -16.05 -32.77
CA LYS A 661 29.39 -15.23 -33.57
C LYS A 661 30.35 -14.36 -32.73
N PRO A 662 29.88 -13.66 -31.69
CA PRO A 662 30.75 -12.96 -30.73
C PRO A 662 31.83 -13.83 -30.10
N ILE A 663 31.44 -15.00 -29.58
CA ILE A 663 32.37 -15.95 -28.97
C ILE A 663 33.37 -16.48 -30.01
N SER A 664 32.90 -16.77 -31.23
CA SER A 664 33.78 -17.18 -32.34
C SER A 664 34.82 -16.12 -32.69
N GLN A 665 34.41 -14.84 -32.77
CA GLN A 665 35.32 -13.73 -33.06
C GLN A 665 36.35 -13.53 -31.95
N TRP A 666 35.92 -13.66 -30.68
CA TRP A 666 36.82 -13.61 -29.53
C TRP A 666 37.83 -14.75 -29.57
N LEU A 667 37.40 -15.99 -29.85
CA LEU A 667 38.26 -17.16 -30.00
C LEU A 667 39.27 -16.98 -31.15
N GLU A 668 38.86 -16.46 -32.30
CA GLU A 668 39.74 -16.19 -33.44
C GLU A 668 40.79 -15.10 -33.16
N SER A 669 40.54 -14.21 -32.19
CA SER A 669 41.47 -13.13 -31.83
C SER A 669 42.78 -13.61 -31.19
N PHE A 670 42.87 -14.86 -30.73
CA PHE A 670 44.07 -15.44 -30.11
C PHE A 670 45.18 -15.78 -31.12
N GLY A 671 44.90 -15.73 -32.43
CA GLY A 671 45.90 -15.83 -33.50
C GLY A 671 46.52 -17.23 -33.73
N ASP A 672 46.15 -18.24 -32.93
CA ASP A 672 46.64 -19.62 -33.07
C ASP A 672 45.50 -20.57 -33.50
N PRO A 673 45.45 -20.99 -34.78
CA PRO A 673 44.39 -21.84 -35.31
C PRO A 673 44.47 -23.30 -34.82
N THR A 674 45.51 -23.68 -34.06
CA THR A 674 45.68 -25.03 -33.51
C THR A 674 45.02 -25.22 -32.14
N LEU A 675 44.50 -24.13 -31.55
CA LEU A 675 43.79 -24.18 -30.28
C LEU A 675 42.53 -25.07 -30.41
N GLU A 676 42.52 -26.19 -29.67
CA GLU A 676 41.45 -27.19 -29.71
C GLU A 676 40.04 -26.62 -29.55
N LEU A 677 39.90 -25.54 -28.77
CA LEU A 677 38.62 -24.90 -28.51
C LEU A 677 38.12 -24.12 -29.73
N ILE A 678 39.01 -23.48 -30.49
CA ILE A 678 38.67 -22.78 -31.74
C ILE A 678 38.21 -23.81 -32.79
N VAL A 679 38.92 -24.94 -32.85
CA VAL A 679 38.57 -26.05 -33.74
C VAL A 679 37.21 -26.64 -33.35
N PHE A 680 37.00 -26.92 -32.07
CA PHE A 680 35.72 -27.40 -31.54
C PHE A 680 34.56 -26.43 -31.83
N TRP A 681 34.75 -25.13 -31.58
CA TRP A 681 33.72 -24.12 -31.83
C TRP A 681 33.32 -24.04 -33.32
N LYS A 682 34.31 -24.12 -34.21
CA LYS A 682 34.08 -24.09 -35.67
C LYS A 682 33.45 -25.37 -36.22
N GLN A 683 33.80 -26.53 -35.67
CA GLN A 683 33.39 -27.82 -36.21
C GLN A 683 32.11 -28.36 -35.57
N GLU A 684 31.87 -28.08 -34.28
CA GLU A 684 30.76 -28.67 -33.53
C GLU A 684 29.67 -27.64 -33.20
N ILE A 685 30.02 -26.39 -32.85
CA ILE A 685 29.03 -25.39 -32.42
C ILE A 685 28.49 -24.56 -33.59
N LEU A 686 29.35 -23.99 -34.45
CA LEU A 686 28.91 -23.17 -35.59
C LEU A 686 27.87 -23.88 -36.49
N PRO A 687 28.01 -25.18 -36.81
CA PRO A 687 27.04 -25.89 -37.65
C PRO A 687 25.66 -26.08 -37.01
N LEU A 688 25.58 -26.18 -35.69
CA LEU A 688 24.31 -26.32 -34.95
C LEU A 688 23.48 -25.05 -35.01
N VAL A 689 24.13 -23.90 -35.17
CA VAL A 689 23.53 -22.56 -35.12
C VAL A 689 23.34 -21.96 -36.53
N ALA A 690 23.78 -22.65 -37.58
CA ALA A 690 23.56 -22.25 -38.97
C ALA A 690 22.06 -22.31 -39.32
N PRO A 691 21.52 -21.38 -40.13
CA PRO A 691 20.11 -21.38 -40.49
C PRO A 691 19.76 -22.68 -41.22
N ARG A 692 18.98 -23.56 -40.58
CA ARG A 692 18.38 -24.74 -41.23
C ARG A 692 17.61 -24.25 -42.45
N ARG A 693 18.22 -24.30 -43.64
CA ARG A 693 17.53 -24.03 -44.90
C ARG A 693 16.34 -24.98 -44.96
N ARG A 694 15.11 -24.45 -44.91
CA ARG A 694 13.91 -25.20 -45.26
C ARG A 694 14.17 -25.83 -46.63
N ALA A 695 14.21 -27.16 -46.69
CA ALA A 695 14.16 -27.88 -47.94
C ALA A 695 12.84 -27.50 -48.63
N ALA A 696 12.95 -26.70 -49.68
CA ALA A 696 11.88 -26.57 -50.66
C ALA A 696 11.84 -27.89 -51.44
N ASN A 697 10.92 -28.79 -51.05
CA ASN A 697 10.52 -29.89 -51.93
C ASN A 697 9.66 -29.30 -53.05
N TRP A 698 10.28 -29.09 -54.20
CA TRP A 698 9.62 -29.26 -55.49
C TRP A 698 9.78 -30.74 -55.88
N ASP A 699 8.66 -31.46 -55.91
CA ASP A 699 8.32 -32.62 -56.77
C ASP A 699 7.35 -33.59 -56.07
N THR A 700 6.04 -33.32 -56.18
CA THR A 700 4.99 -34.18 -56.78
C THR A 700 3.63 -33.52 -56.69
#